data_AF-A0A493SXE8-F1
#
_entry.id   AF-A0A493SXE8-F1
#
_cell.length_a   1.000
_cell.length_b   1.000
_cell.length_c   1.000
_cell.angle_alpha   90.00
_cell.angle_beta   90.00
_cell.angle_gamma   90.00
#
_symmetry.space_group_name_H-M   'P 1'
#
loop_
_entity.id
_entity.type
_entity.pdbx_description
1 polymer ?
#
loop_
_entity_poly.entity_id
_entity_poly.type
_entity_poly.pdbx_seq_one_letter_code
_entity_poly.pdbx_strand_id
1 'polypeptide(L)'
;MLCLRKAYLFALRRYQARTLSSDLLLSQINNCTHEDEVFSLVGRNKARLSEKHVGIALNVLWQLQKKKPLLLRTSDYVRNHSQFLALCILAENKVEHMENEVIVDTLYSIQRLNVEDHDSLAGVLVTEAWKRLERLSLPALSKFALCLYKQRRQFSPVIGKIAHIVDMKLDSIEDIRILSVLMISISDVISQSFRDRLLKKAEQLLGEEDEVYFNYAKRITQFLQNVKLTYYPLLEKCNKIFLKSASQLDLHNISIIFGLYEQLGFDSAEFRLVAKRLLSESIDDYHDPETFSKLFFILGPMAGSKVRERLLVTAAHVAEGFSSHQVLGILKTMQKMKCRNSHLLKKMVSVLHKHLDSYHVLQLIKLTQYLMLLRCHDQELLAKLKTLLFGFLKSSVIPADTAAIIRVLAMLPSSQVEEIIVNKATAILPQCNLQHLNYIATALIKWNHYDQLHWQNTSELCVKLLQKINDCGFQRLRKAGNLNLLLEELTHVNGEWFQEVIREQTVATCQHLIDQVTWANVLQLSFFLIKTNHRCPSLLDRIASVTVENTDKIHPFEMYFILCLFSVLNYDPPGNEEFFESCIQHLTSNLSCFETHHLVLLGYVLAVAGYFPPALIKTIFNVSFLSKLDAQLEVLSDTLKQRVRSRLMKLNRAVCLECPEFHIPWFHEHYCHHIFYTGRSRINPLRQHIHKMLAEILGGSHYTRVSVLTPYYYEIDFECILDKNKKPLSYMAQNILLGALEGIHWRCDIKVEERKALPPGAQRIALELLDSKAFIKGSHHLKGEAAVKKRHLEMLGYRVIQVSSQ
;
A
#
# COMPACT_ATOMS: atom_id res chain seq x y z
N MET A 1 1.16 -68.62 -56.68
CA MET A 1 2.40 -67.83 -56.85
C MET A 1 2.12 -66.68 -57.80
N LEU A 2 2.68 -65.50 -57.48
CA LEU A 2 3.08 -64.44 -58.41
C LEU A 2 2.01 -63.89 -59.37
N CYS A 3 1.22 -62.92 -58.90
CA CYS A 3 0.90 -61.65 -59.61
C CYS A 3 -0.23 -60.89 -58.91
N LEU A 4 0.06 -60.20 -57.80
CA LEU A 4 -0.80 -59.13 -57.24
C LEU A 4 -0.04 -58.15 -56.34
N ARG A 5 1.25 -57.90 -56.64
CA ARG A 5 2.11 -56.95 -55.89
C ARG A 5 2.55 -55.70 -56.67
N LYS A 6 2.09 -55.49 -57.90
CA LYS A 6 2.54 -54.36 -58.75
C LYS A 6 1.58 -53.16 -58.86
N ALA A 7 0.34 -53.24 -58.37
CA ALA A 7 -0.59 -52.10 -58.40
C ALA A 7 -0.46 -51.16 -57.18
N TYR A 8 -0.03 -51.68 -56.02
CA TYR A 8 0.06 -50.87 -54.78
C TYR A 8 1.29 -49.95 -54.72
N LEU A 9 2.36 -50.24 -55.48
CA LEU A 9 3.59 -49.44 -55.48
C LEU A 9 3.50 -48.17 -56.36
N PHE A 10 2.58 -48.12 -57.33
CA PHE A 10 2.38 -46.91 -58.14
C PHE A 10 1.38 -45.92 -57.53
N ALA A 11 0.37 -46.41 -56.79
CA ALA A 11 -0.53 -45.56 -56.03
C ALA A 11 0.19 -44.91 -54.82
N LEU A 12 1.05 -45.66 -54.11
CA LEU A 12 1.83 -45.11 -53.00
C LEU A 12 2.90 -44.10 -53.46
N ARG A 13 3.49 -44.29 -54.65
CA ARG A 13 4.41 -43.29 -55.24
C ARG A 13 3.72 -42.02 -55.72
N ARG A 14 2.46 -42.07 -56.16
CA ARG A 14 1.69 -40.85 -56.49
C ARG A 14 1.11 -40.16 -55.25
N TYR A 15 0.86 -40.88 -54.15
CA TYR A 15 0.46 -40.28 -52.88
C TYR A 15 1.63 -39.70 -52.09
N GLN A 16 2.81 -40.33 -52.12
CA GLN A 16 4.03 -39.80 -51.48
C GLN A 16 4.70 -38.66 -52.27
N ALA A 17 4.44 -38.53 -53.57
CA ALA A 17 4.94 -37.41 -54.38
C ALA A 17 4.14 -36.10 -54.19
N ARG A 18 2.98 -36.12 -53.51
CA ARG A 18 2.15 -34.93 -53.24
C ARG A 18 2.26 -34.37 -51.83
N THR A 19 2.97 -35.06 -50.92
CA THR A 19 3.15 -34.62 -49.52
C THR A 19 4.60 -34.26 -49.18
N LEU A 20 5.48 -34.15 -50.19
CA LEU A 20 6.91 -33.86 -50.05
C LEU A 20 7.35 -32.60 -50.84
N SER A 21 6.43 -31.67 -51.09
CA SER A 21 6.79 -30.28 -51.41
C SER A 21 6.67 -29.42 -50.14
N SER A 22 7.47 -29.75 -49.12
CA SER A 22 7.83 -28.72 -48.14
C SER A 22 8.56 -27.64 -48.92
N ASP A 23 7.97 -26.46 -49.04
CA ASP A 23 8.49 -25.36 -49.84
C ASP A 23 9.98 -25.14 -49.54
N LEU A 24 10.85 -25.46 -50.51
CA LEU A 24 12.31 -25.46 -50.30
C LEU A 24 12.77 -24.07 -49.83
N LEU A 25 12.11 -23.01 -50.32
CA LEU A 25 12.37 -21.63 -49.94
C LEU A 25 11.96 -21.33 -48.48
N LEU A 26 10.86 -21.91 -47.98
CA LEU A 26 10.51 -21.82 -46.55
C LEU A 26 11.57 -22.46 -45.66
N SER A 27 12.10 -23.64 -46.06
CA SER A 27 13.16 -24.30 -45.31
C SER A 27 14.45 -23.49 -45.29
N GLN A 28 14.78 -22.83 -46.41
CA GLN A 28 15.95 -21.95 -46.51
C GLN A 28 15.82 -20.70 -45.63
N ILE A 29 14.65 -20.05 -45.62
CA ILE A 29 14.41 -18.86 -44.78
C ILE A 29 14.47 -19.22 -43.29
N ASN A 30 13.88 -20.35 -42.88
CA ASN A 30 13.90 -20.78 -41.47
C ASN A 30 15.31 -21.15 -40.97
N ASN A 31 16.19 -21.58 -41.87
CA ASN A 31 17.57 -21.97 -41.54
C ASN A 31 18.56 -20.79 -41.57
N CYS A 32 18.12 -19.58 -41.91
CA CYS A 32 18.98 -18.40 -41.89
C CYS A 32 19.49 -18.09 -40.48
N THR A 33 20.77 -17.76 -40.38
CA THR A 33 21.45 -17.41 -39.13
C THR A 33 21.80 -15.93 -39.05
N HIS A 34 21.81 -15.23 -40.19
CA HIS A 34 22.09 -13.81 -40.30
C HIS A 34 21.04 -13.05 -41.11
N GLU A 35 20.85 -11.77 -40.78
CA GLU A 35 19.86 -10.91 -41.46
C GLU A 35 20.15 -10.75 -42.96
N ASP A 36 21.42 -10.71 -43.34
CA ASP A 36 21.85 -10.57 -44.74
C ASP A 36 21.50 -11.81 -45.58
N GLU A 37 21.50 -13.00 -44.97
CA GLU A 37 21.07 -14.23 -45.64
C GLU A 37 19.57 -14.13 -45.99
N VAL A 38 18.76 -13.68 -45.03
CA VAL A 38 17.32 -13.45 -45.25
C VAL A 38 17.11 -12.41 -46.35
N PHE A 39 17.81 -11.28 -46.29
CA PHE A 39 17.68 -10.23 -47.29
C PHE A 39 18.18 -10.64 -48.67
N SER A 40 19.23 -11.47 -48.76
CA SER A 40 19.74 -11.99 -50.03
C SER A 40 18.73 -12.95 -50.68
N LEU A 41 18.08 -13.81 -49.88
CA LEU A 41 17.04 -14.74 -50.35
C LEU A 41 15.79 -13.99 -50.80
N VAL A 42 15.38 -12.96 -50.05
CA VAL A 42 14.26 -12.08 -50.40
C VAL A 42 14.56 -11.30 -51.67
N GLY A 43 15.76 -10.72 -51.78
CA GLY A 43 16.19 -9.97 -52.96
C GLY A 43 16.22 -10.80 -54.23
N ARG A 44 16.67 -12.06 -54.14
CA ARG A 44 16.74 -13.01 -55.28
C ARG A 44 15.37 -13.55 -55.71
N ASN A 45 14.37 -13.54 -54.82
CA ASN A 45 13.09 -14.22 -55.05
C ASN A 45 11.85 -13.34 -54.93
N LYS A 46 11.96 -11.99 -54.98
CA LYS A 46 10.84 -11.05 -54.75
C LYS A 46 9.51 -11.43 -55.40
N ALA A 47 9.53 -11.85 -56.68
CA ALA A 47 8.33 -12.22 -57.42
C ALA A 47 7.73 -13.59 -57.03
N ARG A 48 8.52 -14.48 -56.40
CA ARG A 48 8.14 -15.85 -56.01
C ARG A 48 7.73 -15.97 -54.53
N LEU A 49 7.91 -14.92 -53.72
CA LEU A 49 7.56 -14.95 -52.30
C LEU A 49 6.04 -15.00 -52.13
N SER A 50 5.50 -16.08 -51.57
CA SER A 50 4.10 -16.16 -51.11
C SER A 50 3.88 -15.38 -49.81
N GLU A 51 2.63 -15.19 -49.42
CA GLU A 51 2.23 -14.59 -48.14
C GLU A 51 2.86 -15.32 -46.93
N LYS A 52 2.96 -16.65 -46.97
CA LYS A 52 3.66 -17.45 -45.95
C LYS A 52 5.15 -17.15 -45.88
N HIS A 53 5.81 -17.03 -47.04
CA HIS A 53 7.23 -16.69 -47.10
C HIS A 53 7.50 -15.30 -46.50
N VAL A 54 6.65 -14.32 -46.79
CA VAL A 54 6.80 -12.95 -46.29
C VAL A 54 6.64 -12.89 -44.77
N GLY A 55 5.58 -13.51 -44.22
CA GLY A 55 5.36 -13.54 -42.78
C GLY A 55 6.47 -14.27 -42.01
N ILE A 56 6.94 -15.40 -42.56
CA ILE A 56 8.04 -16.17 -41.96
C ILE A 56 9.37 -15.41 -42.04
N ALA A 57 9.68 -14.75 -43.17
CA ALA A 57 10.89 -13.93 -43.29
C ALA A 57 10.92 -12.81 -42.24
N LEU A 58 9.80 -12.11 -42.04
CA LEU A 58 9.68 -11.06 -41.00
C LEU A 58 9.81 -11.63 -39.59
N ASN A 59 9.21 -12.79 -39.31
CA ASN A 59 9.36 -13.46 -38.02
C ASN A 59 10.82 -13.90 -37.77
N VAL A 60 11.50 -14.49 -38.77
CA VAL A 60 12.91 -14.90 -38.66
C VAL A 60 13.81 -13.70 -38.39
N LEU A 61 13.63 -12.58 -39.10
CA LEU A 61 14.35 -11.33 -38.80
C LEU A 61 14.20 -10.92 -37.33
N TRP A 62 12.98 -10.99 -36.79
CA TRP A 62 12.76 -10.73 -35.36
C TRP A 62 13.41 -11.80 -34.45
N GLN A 63 13.36 -13.09 -34.78
CA GLN A 63 14.00 -14.13 -33.98
C GLN A 63 15.53 -13.95 -33.92
N LEU A 64 16.16 -13.54 -35.02
CA LEU A 64 17.59 -13.24 -35.09
C LEU A 64 17.94 -12.06 -34.16
N GLN A 65 17.13 -11.00 -34.18
CA GLN A 65 17.28 -9.87 -33.25
C GLN A 65 17.03 -10.27 -31.79
N LYS A 66 16.07 -11.18 -31.55
CA LYS A 66 15.73 -11.65 -30.20
C LYS A 66 16.88 -12.44 -29.56
N LYS A 67 17.62 -13.23 -30.35
CA LYS A 67 18.78 -14.01 -29.87
C LYS A 67 19.97 -13.12 -29.48
N LYS A 68 20.07 -11.91 -30.02
CA LYS A 68 21.14 -10.96 -29.72
C LYS A 68 20.87 -10.19 -28.40
N PRO A 69 21.88 -9.95 -27.55
CA PRO A 69 21.80 -9.00 -26.45
C PRO A 69 21.36 -7.62 -26.93
N LEU A 70 20.63 -6.86 -26.10
CA LEU A 70 20.02 -5.57 -26.48
C LEU A 70 21.01 -4.60 -27.16
N LEU A 71 22.25 -4.52 -26.66
CA LEU A 71 23.31 -3.63 -27.19
C LEU A 71 23.88 -4.08 -28.55
N LEU A 72 23.69 -5.35 -28.92
CA LEU A 72 24.18 -5.94 -30.18
C LEU A 72 23.05 -6.08 -31.22
N ARG A 73 21.86 -5.59 -30.92
CA ARG A 73 20.73 -5.64 -31.86
C ARG A 73 20.96 -4.68 -33.01
N THR A 74 20.88 -5.20 -34.23
CA THR A 74 21.01 -4.45 -35.48
C THR A 74 19.64 -4.00 -36.00
N SER A 75 18.73 -3.60 -35.10
CA SER A 75 17.34 -3.26 -35.48
C SER A 75 17.29 -2.02 -36.39
N ASP A 76 18.18 -1.04 -36.20
CA ASP A 76 18.30 0.12 -37.09
C ASP A 76 18.79 -0.26 -38.50
N TYR A 77 19.71 -1.22 -38.60
CA TYR A 77 20.18 -1.76 -39.87
C TYR A 77 19.05 -2.48 -40.62
N VAL A 78 18.33 -3.36 -39.92
CA VAL A 78 17.17 -4.09 -40.48
C VAL A 78 16.12 -3.11 -41.00
N ARG A 79 15.77 -2.09 -40.20
CA ARG A 79 14.76 -1.09 -40.55
C ARG A 79 15.13 -0.30 -41.82
N ASN A 80 16.39 0.09 -41.94
CA ASN A 80 16.87 0.93 -43.03
C ASN A 80 17.24 0.13 -44.29
N HIS A 81 17.17 -1.20 -44.24
CA HIS A 81 17.53 -2.06 -45.36
C HIS A 81 16.45 -2.07 -46.45
N SER A 82 16.84 -1.87 -47.71
CA SER A 82 15.90 -1.78 -48.84
C SER A 82 15.00 -3.02 -49.02
N GLN A 83 15.51 -4.20 -48.67
CA GLN A 83 14.75 -5.46 -48.73
C GLN A 83 13.73 -5.60 -47.60
N PHE A 84 13.93 -4.91 -46.47
CA PHE A 84 12.95 -4.86 -45.39
C PHE A 84 11.72 -4.04 -45.81
N LEU A 85 11.94 -2.86 -46.42
CA LEU A 85 10.86 -2.07 -47.04
C LEU A 85 10.11 -2.88 -48.10
N ALA A 86 10.82 -3.64 -48.94
CA ALA A 86 10.19 -4.53 -49.92
C ALA A 86 9.33 -5.62 -49.27
N LEU A 87 9.78 -6.22 -48.15
CA LEU A 87 8.98 -7.18 -47.38
C LEU A 87 7.73 -6.52 -46.79
N CYS A 88 7.85 -5.29 -46.27
CA CYS A 88 6.71 -4.56 -45.73
C CYS A 88 5.64 -4.29 -46.80
N ILE A 89 6.05 -3.80 -47.98
CA ILE A 89 5.14 -3.56 -49.10
C ILE A 89 4.50 -4.86 -49.60
N LEU A 90 5.30 -5.94 -49.72
CA LEU A 90 4.78 -7.25 -50.10
C LEU A 90 3.81 -7.82 -49.05
N ALA A 91 4.07 -7.57 -47.77
CA ALA A 91 3.17 -7.96 -46.69
C ALA A 91 1.85 -7.20 -46.83
N GLU A 92 1.91 -5.88 -47.03
CA GLU A 92 0.74 -4.99 -47.15
C GLU A 92 -0.19 -5.43 -48.29
N ASN A 93 0.38 -5.69 -49.47
CA ASN A 93 -0.38 -6.13 -50.64
C ASN A 93 -0.97 -7.55 -50.50
N LYS A 94 -0.46 -8.36 -49.56
CA LYS A 94 -0.85 -9.77 -49.40
C LYS A 94 -1.60 -10.07 -48.11
N VAL A 95 -1.89 -9.06 -47.27
CA VAL A 95 -2.53 -9.24 -45.96
C VAL A 95 -3.84 -10.04 -46.05
N GLU A 96 -4.67 -9.78 -47.06
CA GLU A 96 -5.95 -10.49 -47.25
C GLU A 96 -5.79 -12.01 -47.46
N HIS A 97 -4.64 -12.46 -47.95
CA HIS A 97 -4.38 -13.88 -48.22
C HIS A 97 -3.64 -14.57 -47.07
N MET A 98 -3.12 -13.80 -46.11
CA MET A 98 -2.39 -14.36 -44.96
C MET A 98 -3.31 -15.18 -44.04
N GLU A 99 -2.77 -16.25 -43.48
CA GLU A 99 -3.43 -17.02 -42.41
C GLU A 99 -3.54 -16.19 -41.12
N ASN A 100 -4.55 -16.49 -40.30
CA ASN A 100 -4.86 -15.75 -39.08
C ASN A 100 -3.65 -15.57 -38.13
N GLU A 101 -2.91 -16.65 -37.87
CA GLU A 101 -1.72 -16.63 -37.01
C GLU A 101 -0.60 -15.79 -37.63
N VAL A 102 -0.42 -15.91 -38.94
CA VAL A 102 0.62 -15.19 -39.69
C VAL A 102 0.38 -13.68 -39.66
N ILE A 103 -0.87 -13.22 -39.73
CA ILE A 103 -1.21 -11.79 -39.61
C ILE A 103 -0.73 -11.24 -38.27
N VAL A 104 -1.05 -11.93 -37.16
CA VAL A 104 -0.71 -11.49 -35.81
C VAL A 104 0.80 -11.61 -35.55
N ASP A 105 1.44 -12.67 -36.03
CA ASP A 105 2.88 -12.87 -35.94
C ASP A 105 3.64 -11.81 -36.72
N THR A 106 3.17 -11.47 -37.92
CA THR A 106 3.72 -10.39 -38.75
C THR A 106 3.60 -9.05 -38.05
N LEU A 107 2.40 -8.69 -37.56
CA LEU A 107 2.18 -7.46 -36.79
C LEU A 107 3.10 -7.37 -35.58
N TYR A 108 3.20 -8.44 -34.81
CA TYR A 108 4.07 -8.49 -33.63
C TYR A 108 5.54 -8.30 -34.00
N SER A 109 6.00 -8.91 -35.09
CA SER A 109 7.40 -8.83 -35.52
C SER A 109 7.75 -7.42 -35.99
N ILE A 110 6.87 -6.80 -36.76
CA ILE A 110 7.01 -5.42 -37.25
C ILE A 110 7.08 -4.42 -36.09
N GLN A 111 6.14 -4.50 -35.14
CA GLN A 111 6.17 -3.64 -33.94
C GLN A 111 7.44 -3.84 -33.11
N ARG A 112 7.98 -5.06 -33.05
CA ARG A 112 9.21 -5.36 -32.30
C ARG A 112 10.47 -4.88 -32.99
N LEU A 113 10.45 -4.77 -34.32
CA LEU A 113 11.51 -4.18 -35.13
C LEU A 113 11.43 -2.63 -35.17
N ASN A 114 10.51 -2.04 -34.39
CA ASN A 114 10.40 -0.59 -34.18
C ASN A 114 10.10 0.20 -35.47
N VAL A 115 9.26 -0.40 -36.32
CA VAL A 115 8.59 0.25 -37.45
C VAL A 115 7.53 1.20 -36.88
N GLU A 116 7.45 2.45 -37.35
CA GLU A 116 6.68 3.50 -36.69
C GLU A 116 5.18 3.12 -36.59
N ASP A 117 4.52 3.53 -35.50
CA ASP A 117 3.10 3.21 -35.23
C ASP A 117 2.11 3.74 -36.29
N HIS A 118 2.61 4.55 -37.23
CA HIS A 118 1.89 5.14 -38.35
C HIS A 118 2.21 4.51 -39.71
N ASP A 119 3.00 3.44 -39.76
CA ASP A 119 3.24 2.70 -41.01
C ASP A 119 1.93 2.10 -41.54
N SER A 120 1.69 2.28 -42.84
CA SER A 120 0.50 1.82 -43.57
C SER A 120 0.23 0.34 -43.30
N LEU A 121 1.29 -0.48 -43.31
CA LEU A 121 1.25 -1.90 -43.03
C LEU A 121 0.69 -2.25 -41.64
N ALA A 122 1.09 -1.54 -40.58
CA ALA A 122 0.59 -1.82 -39.22
C ALA A 122 -0.91 -1.55 -39.13
N GLY A 123 -1.38 -0.48 -39.78
CA GLY A 123 -2.81 -0.16 -39.88
C GLY A 123 -3.61 -1.22 -40.64
N VAL A 124 -3.10 -1.70 -41.77
CA VAL A 124 -3.74 -2.74 -42.59
C VAL A 124 -3.81 -4.07 -41.83
N LEU A 125 -2.72 -4.49 -41.18
CA LEU A 125 -2.68 -5.71 -40.37
C LEU A 125 -3.65 -5.66 -39.19
N VAL A 126 -3.75 -4.53 -38.48
CA VAL A 126 -4.71 -4.35 -37.39
C VAL A 126 -6.14 -4.42 -37.89
N THR A 127 -6.42 -3.80 -39.04
CA THR A 127 -7.76 -3.79 -39.65
C THR A 127 -8.18 -5.20 -40.08
N GLU A 128 -7.29 -5.95 -40.73
CA GLU A 128 -7.60 -7.31 -41.15
C GLU A 128 -7.71 -8.28 -39.97
N ALA A 129 -6.83 -8.17 -38.97
CA ALA A 129 -6.94 -8.94 -37.73
C ALA A 129 -8.25 -8.65 -36.98
N TRP A 130 -8.73 -7.40 -37.02
CA TRP A 130 -10.04 -7.04 -36.46
C TRP A 130 -11.19 -7.69 -37.23
N LYS A 131 -11.18 -7.70 -38.57
CA LYS A 131 -12.23 -8.40 -39.36
C LYS A 131 -12.31 -9.89 -39.02
N ARG A 132 -11.19 -10.52 -38.69
CA ARG A 132 -11.08 -11.97 -38.42
C ARG A 132 -11.04 -12.34 -36.94
N LEU A 133 -11.36 -11.40 -36.05
CA LEU A 133 -11.11 -11.50 -34.61
C LEU A 133 -11.68 -12.79 -33.98
N GLU A 134 -12.91 -13.18 -34.34
CA GLU A 134 -13.58 -14.37 -33.80
C GLU A 134 -12.94 -15.70 -34.22
N ARG A 135 -12.20 -15.69 -35.34
CA ARG A 135 -11.51 -16.85 -35.91
C ARG A 135 -10.07 -16.99 -35.40
N LEU A 136 -9.57 -16.06 -34.59
CA LEU A 136 -8.24 -16.15 -34.00
C LEU A 136 -8.22 -17.20 -32.88
N SER A 137 -7.12 -17.95 -32.80
CA SER A 137 -6.85 -18.81 -31.65
C SER A 137 -6.60 -17.97 -30.39
N LEU A 138 -6.71 -18.56 -29.20
CA LEU A 138 -6.40 -17.86 -27.94
C LEU A 138 -4.95 -17.34 -27.88
N PRO A 139 -3.91 -18.09 -28.34
CA PRO A 139 -2.56 -17.56 -28.48
C PRO A 139 -2.46 -16.34 -29.40
N ALA A 140 -3.07 -16.40 -30.61
CA ALA A 140 -3.12 -15.27 -31.52
C ALA A 140 -3.84 -14.07 -30.90
N LEU A 141 -4.99 -14.31 -30.25
CA LEU A 141 -5.78 -13.26 -29.61
C LEU A 141 -4.97 -12.54 -28.51
N SER A 142 -4.25 -13.30 -27.69
CA SER A 142 -3.36 -12.78 -26.65
C SER A 142 -2.22 -11.94 -27.23
N LYS A 143 -1.58 -12.43 -28.29
CA LYS A 143 -0.50 -11.71 -28.98
C LYS A 143 -1.00 -10.45 -29.67
N PHE A 144 -2.19 -10.51 -30.28
CA PHE A 144 -2.85 -9.36 -30.91
C PHE A 144 -3.24 -8.30 -29.87
N ALA A 145 -3.83 -8.71 -28.74
CA ALA A 145 -4.17 -7.81 -27.64
C ALA A 145 -2.92 -7.10 -27.09
N LEU A 146 -1.79 -7.80 -26.96
CA LEU A 146 -0.52 -7.20 -26.55
C LEU A 146 -0.02 -6.15 -27.55
N CYS A 147 -0.17 -6.40 -28.86
CA CYS A 147 0.18 -5.44 -29.90
C CYS A 147 -0.65 -4.16 -29.80
N LEU A 148 -1.96 -4.28 -29.56
CA LEU A 148 -2.86 -3.13 -29.37
C LEU A 148 -2.57 -2.36 -28.08
N TYR A 149 -2.28 -3.07 -27.00
CA TYR A 149 -1.91 -2.48 -25.71
C TYR A 149 -0.66 -1.61 -25.82
N LYS A 150 0.36 -2.08 -26.56
CA LYS A 150 1.59 -1.32 -26.80
C LYS A 150 1.41 -0.06 -27.62
N GLN A 151 0.50 -0.09 -28.59
CA GLN A 151 0.11 1.09 -29.39
C GLN A 151 -0.73 2.10 -28.59
N ARG A 152 -0.90 1.92 -27.28
CA ARG A 152 -1.75 2.75 -26.39
C ARG A 152 -3.21 2.87 -26.86
N ARG A 153 -3.72 1.89 -27.61
CA ARG A 153 -5.12 1.83 -28.09
C ARG A 153 -6.03 1.08 -27.10
N GLN A 154 -5.85 1.35 -25.80
CA GLN A 154 -6.50 0.64 -24.69
C GLN A 154 -8.03 0.81 -24.69
N PHE A 155 -8.53 1.97 -25.14
CA PHE A 155 -9.96 2.29 -25.22
C PHE A 155 -10.60 1.99 -26.59
N SER A 156 -9.94 1.19 -27.43
CA SER A 156 -10.50 0.89 -28.76
C SER A 156 -11.68 -0.09 -28.68
N PRO A 157 -12.68 0.03 -29.57
CA PRO A 157 -13.78 -0.94 -29.67
C PRO A 157 -13.30 -2.39 -29.87
N VAL A 158 -12.11 -2.55 -30.46
CA VAL A 158 -11.45 -3.86 -30.66
C VAL A 158 -11.16 -4.53 -29.33
N ILE A 159 -10.63 -3.79 -28.34
CA ILE A 159 -10.33 -4.32 -27.01
C ILE A 159 -11.61 -4.73 -26.29
N GLY A 160 -12.71 -4.00 -26.46
CA GLY A 160 -14.03 -4.41 -25.96
C GLY A 160 -14.51 -5.74 -26.56
N LYS A 161 -14.34 -5.95 -27.86
CA LYS A 161 -14.67 -7.24 -28.51
C LYS A 161 -13.74 -8.36 -28.05
N ILE A 162 -12.44 -8.09 -27.88
CA ILE A 162 -11.49 -9.05 -27.31
C ILE A 162 -11.94 -9.46 -25.91
N ALA A 163 -12.30 -8.48 -25.05
CA ALA A 163 -12.78 -8.74 -23.70
C ALA A 163 -14.02 -9.66 -23.72
N HIS A 164 -14.98 -9.42 -24.62
CA HIS A 164 -16.15 -10.29 -24.77
C HIS A 164 -15.78 -11.72 -25.20
N ILE A 165 -14.87 -11.89 -26.16
CA ILE A 165 -14.41 -13.23 -26.59
C ILE A 165 -13.72 -13.96 -25.45
N VAL A 166 -12.88 -13.26 -24.68
CA VAL A 166 -12.19 -13.84 -23.51
C VAL A 166 -13.21 -14.21 -22.43
N ASP A 167 -14.24 -13.39 -22.22
CA ASP A 167 -15.30 -13.69 -21.25
C ASP A 167 -16.07 -14.97 -21.59
N MET A 168 -16.36 -15.18 -22.88
CA MET A 168 -17.04 -16.40 -23.37
C MET A 168 -16.13 -17.63 -23.38
N LYS A 169 -14.83 -17.46 -23.61
CA LYS A 169 -13.85 -18.55 -23.73
C LYS A 169 -12.96 -18.72 -22.49
N LEU A 170 -13.28 -18.07 -21.37
CA LEU A 170 -12.40 -18.02 -20.19
C LEU A 170 -12.04 -19.42 -19.66
N ASP A 171 -13.02 -20.32 -19.63
CA ASP A 171 -12.83 -21.67 -19.09
C ASP A 171 -11.83 -22.49 -19.93
N SER A 172 -11.78 -22.24 -21.23
CA SER A 172 -10.86 -22.91 -22.18
C SER A 172 -9.42 -22.40 -22.13
N ILE A 173 -9.13 -21.32 -21.39
CA ILE A 173 -7.77 -20.82 -21.22
C ILE A 173 -7.07 -21.65 -20.14
N GLU A 174 -6.07 -22.44 -20.54
CA GLU A 174 -5.24 -23.24 -19.63
C GLU A 174 -3.83 -22.66 -19.44
N ASP A 175 -3.33 -21.87 -20.39
CA ASP A 175 -2.00 -21.27 -20.32
C ASP A 175 -2.03 -19.90 -19.60
N ILE A 176 -1.40 -19.83 -18.43
CA ILE A 176 -1.28 -18.60 -17.62
C ILE A 176 -0.56 -17.47 -18.38
N ARG A 177 0.32 -17.79 -19.33
CA ARG A 177 1.00 -16.79 -20.17
C ARG A 177 -0.02 -16.08 -21.06
N ILE A 178 -0.97 -16.81 -21.63
CA ILE A 178 -2.05 -16.26 -22.45
C ILE A 178 -2.95 -15.40 -21.57
N LEU A 179 -3.40 -15.95 -20.44
CA LEU A 179 -4.28 -15.27 -19.50
C LEU A 179 -3.67 -13.95 -18.99
N SER A 180 -2.44 -13.98 -18.47
CA SER A 180 -1.78 -12.80 -17.88
C SER A 180 -1.59 -11.65 -18.88
N VAL A 181 -1.37 -11.96 -20.16
CA VAL A 181 -1.28 -10.94 -21.23
C VAL A 181 -2.66 -10.35 -21.54
N LEU A 182 -3.68 -11.21 -21.64
CA LEU A 182 -5.06 -10.76 -21.89
C LEU A 182 -5.56 -9.88 -20.75
N MET A 183 -5.35 -10.28 -19.50
CA MET A 183 -5.73 -9.54 -18.29
C MET A 183 -5.27 -8.08 -18.35
N ILE A 184 -3.98 -7.81 -18.58
CA ILE A 184 -3.46 -6.44 -18.71
C ILE A 184 -4.14 -5.72 -19.87
N SER A 185 -4.24 -6.39 -21.02
CA SER A 185 -4.69 -5.77 -22.27
C SER A 185 -6.16 -5.31 -22.21
N ILE A 186 -7.01 -6.02 -21.46
CA ILE A 186 -8.45 -5.73 -21.35
C ILE A 186 -8.83 -4.97 -20.08
N SER A 187 -7.88 -4.71 -19.18
CA SER A 187 -8.14 -4.20 -17.82
C SER A 187 -9.04 -2.96 -17.74
N ASP A 188 -9.00 -2.08 -18.75
CA ASP A 188 -9.77 -0.83 -18.77
C ASP A 188 -11.24 -0.97 -19.22
N VAL A 189 -11.63 -2.12 -19.79
CA VAL A 189 -12.96 -2.31 -20.42
C VAL A 189 -13.80 -3.42 -19.79
N ILE A 190 -13.32 -4.05 -18.72
CA ILE A 190 -14.00 -5.20 -18.09
C ILE A 190 -14.98 -4.78 -17.00
N SER A 191 -16.07 -5.55 -16.87
CA SER A 191 -17.01 -5.42 -15.76
C SER A 191 -16.43 -6.01 -14.47
N GLN A 192 -16.99 -5.61 -13.32
CA GLN A 192 -16.63 -6.20 -12.02
C GLN A 192 -16.82 -7.73 -11.99
N SER A 193 -17.96 -8.22 -12.50
CA SER A 193 -18.23 -9.67 -12.55
C SER A 193 -17.19 -10.44 -13.37
N PHE A 194 -16.76 -9.90 -14.51
CA PHE A 194 -15.75 -10.54 -15.34
C PHE A 194 -14.36 -10.46 -14.70
N ARG A 195 -14.00 -9.33 -14.10
CA ARG A 195 -12.78 -9.18 -13.31
C ARG A 195 -12.68 -10.25 -12.23
N ASP A 196 -13.76 -10.48 -11.47
CA ASP A 196 -13.75 -11.43 -10.37
C ASP A 196 -13.60 -12.89 -10.88
N ARG A 197 -14.16 -13.22 -12.05
CA ARG A 197 -13.90 -14.51 -12.73
C ARG A 197 -12.45 -14.65 -13.21
N LEU A 198 -11.86 -13.58 -13.77
CA LEU A 198 -10.45 -13.55 -14.19
C LEU A 198 -9.50 -13.78 -13.01
N LEU A 199 -9.78 -13.17 -11.85
CA LEU A 199 -8.98 -13.35 -10.64
C LEU A 199 -9.00 -14.81 -10.18
N LYS A 200 -10.18 -15.44 -10.11
CA LYS A 200 -10.31 -16.85 -9.76
C LYS A 200 -9.59 -17.76 -10.74
N LYS A 201 -9.72 -17.52 -12.05
CA LYS A 201 -9.01 -18.31 -13.07
C LYS A 201 -7.49 -18.13 -12.98
N ALA A 202 -7.01 -16.92 -12.76
CA ALA A 202 -5.59 -16.65 -12.56
C ALA A 202 -5.06 -17.36 -11.30
N GLU A 203 -5.85 -17.40 -10.23
CA GLU A 203 -5.47 -18.08 -8.99
C GLU A 203 -5.37 -19.60 -9.15
N GLN A 204 -6.23 -20.19 -9.99
CA GLN A 204 -6.20 -21.61 -10.34
C GLN A 204 -5.01 -21.97 -11.24
N LEU A 205 -4.70 -21.13 -12.24
CA LEU A 205 -3.64 -21.40 -13.22
C LEU A 205 -2.24 -20.99 -12.76
N LEU A 206 -2.13 -20.05 -11.81
CA LEU A 206 -0.86 -19.67 -11.23
C LEU A 206 -0.38 -20.79 -10.29
N GLY A 207 0.45 -21.68 -10.85
CA GLY A 207 1.00 -22.84 -10.16
C GLY A 207 1.94 -22.50 -9.01
N GLU A 208 2.42 -23.55 -8.34
CA GLU A 208 3.30 -23.41 -7.18
C GLU A 208 4.71 -22.99 -7.58
N GLU A 209 5.07 -21.78 -7.17
CA GLU A 209 6.41 -21.33 -6.77
C GLU A 209 7.59 -21.72 -7.69
N ASP A 210 7.43 -21.68 -9.01
CA ASP A 210 8.49 -21.91 -10.01
C ASP A 210 8.95 -20.58 -10.65
N GLU A 211 10.25 -20.46 -10.93
CA GLU A 211 10.88 -19.27 -11.52
C GLU A 211 10.31 -18.92 -12.90
N VAL A 212 9.77 -19.91 -13.61
CA VAL A 212 9.13 -19.72 -14.92
C VAL A 212 7.96 -18.74 -14.83
N TYR A 213 7.29 -18.65 -13.68
CA TYR A 213 6.12 -17.79 -13.48
C TYR A 213 6.45 -16.32 -13.19
N PHE A 214 7.72 -15.94 -13.01
CA PHE A 214 8.13 -14.58 -12.61
C PHE A 214 7.50 -13.48 -13.46
N ASN A 215 7.59 -13.61 -14.78
CA ASN A 215 7.02 -12.62 -15.71
C ASN A 215 5.49 -12.61 -15.71
N TYR A 216 4.85 -13.74 -15.41
CA TYR A 216 3.39 -13.84 -15.33
C TYR A 216 2.88 -13.22 -14.04
N ALA A 217 3.54 -13.50 -12.91
CA ALA A 217 3.29 -12.86 -11.62
C ALA A 217 3.41 -11.34 -11.73
N LYS A 218 4.48 -10.83 -12.36
CA LYS A 218 4.64 -9.37 -12.61
C LYS A 218 3.46 -8.79 -13.39
N ARG A 219 2.97 -9.50 -14.41
CA ARG A 219 1.82 -9.05 -15.20
C ARG A 219 0.51 -9.08 -14.42
N ILE A 220 0.29 -10.10 -13.59
CA ILE A 220 -0.88 -10.20 -12.73
C ILE A 220 -0.88 -9.07 -11.69
N THR A 221 0.26 -8.77 -11.08
CA THR A 221 0.40 -7.62 -10.16
C THR A 221 0.13 -6.29 -10.89
N GLN A 222 0.59 -6.15 -12.13
CA GLN A 222 0.27 -4.99 -12.97
C GLN A 222 -1.23 -4.91 -13.31
N PHE A 223 -1.87 -6.04 -13.61
CA PHE A 223 -3.32 -6.09 -13.82
C PHE A 223 -4.09 -5.59 -12.59
N LEU A 224 -3.72 -6.08 -11.40
CA LEU A 224 -4.32 -5.63 -10.13
C LEU A 224 -4.19 -4.12 -9.94
N GLN A 225 -3.04 -3.55 -10.32
CA GLN A 225 -2.80 -2.12 -10.27
C GLN A 225 -3.67 -1.35 -11.28
N ASN A 226 -3.82 -1.84 -12.51
CA ASN A 226 -4.69 -1.23 -13.52
C ASN A 226 -6.16 -1.17 -13.04
N VAL A 227 -6.67 -2.27 -12.48
CA VAL A 227 -8.04 -2.33 -11.95
C VAL A 227 -8.20 -1.73 -10.54
N LYS A 228 -7.11 -1.19 -9.97
CA LYS A 228 -7.05 -0.55 -8.63
C LYS A 228 -7.62 -1.43 -7.51
N LEU A 229 -7.33 -2.73 -7.53
CA LEU A 229 -7.85 -3.70 -6.56
C LEU A 229 -6.72 -4.41 -5.81
N THR A 230 -6.76 -4.33 -4.49
CA THR A 230 -5.87 -5.10 -3.60
C THR A 230 -6.49 -6.48 -3.35
N TYR A 231 -6.13 -7.48 -4.14
CA TYR A 231 -6.58 -8.86 -3.98
C TYR A 231 -5.47 -9.72 -3.35
N TYR A 232 -5.53 -9.90 -2.03
CA TYR A 232 -4.48 -10.56 -1.24
C TYR A 232 -4.08 -11.97 -1.73
N PRO A 233 -5.00 -12.90 -2.08
CA PRO A 233 -4.61 -14.25 -2.47
C PRO A 233 -3.62 -14.31 -3.64
N LEU A 234 -3.87 -13.52 -4.69
CA LEU A 234 -2.93 -13.44 -5.82
C LEU A 234 -1.66 -12.67 -5.48
N LEU A 235 -1.75 -11.60 -4.68
CA LEU A 235 -0.57 -10.82 -4.30
C LEU A 235 0.41 -11.65 -3.48
N GLU A 236 -0.08 -12.45 -2.55
CA GLU A 236 0.73 -13.38 -1.76
C GLU A 236 1.38 -14.45 -2.63
N LYS A 237 0.62 -15.07 -3.56
CA LYS A 237 1.19 -16.03 -4.53
C LYS A 237 2.26 -15.39 -5.41
N CYS A 238 2.01 -14.20 -5.95
CA CYS A 238 2.99 -13.44 -6.73
C CYS A 238 4.24 -13.12 -5.90
N ASN A 239 4.07 -12.70 -4.64
CA ASN A 239 5.18 -12.38 -3.74
C ASN A 239 6.07 -13.59 -3.49
N LYS A 240 5.49 -14.76 -3.25
CA LYS A 240 6.23 -16.02 -3.07
C LYS A 240 7.05 -16.38 -4.32
N ILE A 241 6.48 -16.22 -5.52
CA ILE A 241 7.21 -16.41 -6.78
C ILE A 241 8.40 -15.44 -6.87
N PHE A 242 8.19 -14.14 -6.58
CA PHE A 242 9.28 -13.17 -6.62
C PHE A 242 10.40 -13.48 -5.61
N LEU A 243 10.04 -13.94 -4.41
CA LEU A 243 11.01 -14.31 -3.37
C LEU A 243 11.88 -15.51 -3.78
N LYS A 244 11.33 -16.47 -4.51
CA LYS A 244 12.09 -17.62 -5.02
C LYS A 244 12.94 -17.30 -6.24
N SER A 245 12.47 -16.43 -7.13
CA SER A 245 13.20 -15.98 -8.33
C SER A 245 14.28 -14.93 -8.05
N ALA A 246 15.12 -15.14 -7.03
CA ALA A 246 16.14 -14.16 -6.64
C ALA A 246 17.14 -13.84 -7.78
N SER A 247 17.37 -14.80 -8.67
CA SER A 247 18.21 -14.67 -9.87
C SER A 247 17.71 -13.61 -10.87
N GLN A 248 16.40 -13.33 -10.89
CA GLN A 248 15.75 -12.39 -11.82
C GLN A 248 15.50 -11.00 -11.20
N LEU A 249 15.80 -10.83 -9.91
CA LEU A 249 15.60 -9.59 -9.16
C LEU A 249 16.78 -8.62 -9.33
N ASP A 250 16.92 -8.06 -10.52
CA ASP A 250 17.78 -6.91 -10.76
C ASP A 250 17.14 -5.61 -10.23
N LEU A 251 17.92 -4.52 -10.19
CA LEU A 251 17.45 -3.21 -9.75
C LEU A 251 16.17 -2.76 -10.48
N HIS A 252 16.06 -3.07 -11.77
CA HIS A 252 14.92 -2.68 -12.60
C HIS A 252 13.64 -3.41 -12.19
N ASN A 253 13.68 -4.74 -12.09
CA ASN A 253 12.53 -5.53 -11.68
C ASN A 253 12.14 -5.25 -10.23
N ILE A 254 13.10 -5.09 -9.31
CA ILE A 254 12.82 -4.68 -7.93
C ILE A 254 12.10 -3.33 -7.92
N SER A 255 12.57 -2.35 -8.70
CA SER A 255 11.94 -1.02 -8.78
C SER A 255 10.50 -1.08 -9.28
N ILE A 256 10.21 -1.91 -10.30
CA ILE A 256 8.84 -2.11 -10.80
C ILE A 256 7.96 -2.74 -9.72
N ILE A 257 8.40 -3.83 -9.10
CA ILE A 257 7.61 -4.55 -8.09
C ILE A 257 7.30 -3.63 -6.89
N PHE A 258 8.29 -2.88 -6.39
CA PHE A 258 8.05 -1.89 -5.35
C PHE A 258 7.04 -0.81 -5.76
N GLY A 259 7.13 -0.32 -7.00
CA GLY A 259 6.18 0.65 -7.53
C GLY A 259 4.75 0.10 -7.59
N LEU A 260 4.59 -1.17 -7.97
CA LEU A 260 3.29 -1.85 -7.99
C LEU A 260 2.74 -2.08 -6.57
N TYR A 261 3.58 -2.57 -5.66
CA TYR A 261 3.22 -2.80 -4.26
C TYR A 261 2.79 -1.50 -3.56
N GLU A 262 3.51 -0.40 -3.77
CA GLU A 262 3.15 0.91 -3.20
C GLU A 262 1.77 1.38 -3.68
N GLN A 263 1.43 1.17 -4.96
CA GLN A 263 0.14 1.58 -5.51
C GLN A 263 -1.03 0.70 -5.05
N LEU A 264 -0.75 -0.58 -4.77
CA LEU A 264 -1.72 -1.54 -4.28
C LEU A 264 -1.86 -1.53 -2.75
N GLY A 265 -1.05 -0.75 -2.04
CA GLY A 265 -1.02 -0.77 -0.57
C GLY A 265 -0.56 -2.12 0.01
N PHE A 266 0.13 -2.94 -0.78
CA PHE A 266 0.69 -4.21 -0.35
C PHE A 266 2.12 -4.00 0.17
N ASP A 267 2.43 -4.49 1.36
CA ASP A 267 3.75 -4.34 1.96
C ASP A 267 4.28 -5.70 2.41
N SER A 268 5.45 -6.10 1.89
CA SER A 268 6.13 -7.34 2.29
C SER A 268 7.50 -7.04 2.88
N ALA A 269 7.70 -7.35 4.15
CA ALA A 269 9.00 -7.22 4.81
C ALA A 269 10.00 -8.25 4.27
N GLU A 270 9.54 -9.44 3.90
CA GLU A 270 10.39 -10.47 3.30
C GLU A 270 10.97 -10.01 1.96
N PHE A 271 10.13 -9.43 1.10
CA PHE A 271 10.59 -8.88 -0.18
C PHE A 271 11.58 -7.73 0.02
N ARG A 272 11.31 -6.86 1.00
CA ARG A 272 12.25 -5.78 1.37
C ARG A 272 13.58 -6.31 1.88
N LEU A 273 13.61 -7.40 2.64
CA LEU A 273 14.86 -8.02 3.11
C LEU A 273 15.69 -8.56 1.95
N VAL A 274 15.06 -9.28 1.03
CA VAL A 274 15.74 -9.80 -0.17
C VAL A 274 16.27 -8.65 -1.03
N ALA A 275 15.45 -7.62 -1.28
CA ALA A 275 15.86 -6.44 -2.02
C ALA A 275 17.01 -5.67 -1.33
N LYS A 276 16.94 -5.50 0.00
CA LYS A 276 18.01 -4.86 0.78
C LYS A 276 19.33 -5.59 0.59
N ARG A 277 19.33 -6.92 0.71
CA ARG A 277 20.53 -7.76 0.57
C ARG A 277 21.15 -7.59 -0.83
N LEU A 278 20.36 -7.85 -1.88
CA LEU A 278 20.84 -7.79 -3.27
C LEU A 278 21.38 -6.41 -3.64
N LEU A 279 20.67 -5.34 -3.27
CA LEU A 279 21.06 -3.98 -3.62
C LEU A 279 22.20 -3.41 -2.77
N SER A 280 22.39 -3.92 -1.55
CA SER A 280 23.51 -3.48 -0.69
C SER A 280 24.85 -4.02 -1.18
N GLU A 281 24.86 -5.20 -1.82
CA GLU A 281 26.07 -5.83 -2.39
C GLU A 281 26.57 -5.08 -3.63
N SER A 282 25.65 -4.57 -4.46
CA SER A 282 25.96 -3.89 -5.73
C SER A 282 25.85 -2.35 -5.65
N ILE A 283 25.95 -1.74 -4.47
CA ILE A 283 25.66 -0.30 -4.30
C ILE A 283 26.59 0.61 -5.12
N ASP A 284 27.82 0.13 -5.36
CA ASP A 284 28.88 0.85 -6.05
C ASP A 284 28.82 0.74 -7.57
N ASP A 285 27.95 -0.13 -8.09
CA ASP A 285 27.83 -0.35 -9.53
C ASP A 285 26.91 0.68 -10.22
N TYR A 286 26.23 1.53 -9.43
CA TYR A 286 25.21 2.47 -9.94
C TYR A 286 25.63 3.93 -9.75
N HIS A 287 26.21 4.52 -10.79
CA HIS A 287 26.59 5.93 -10.82
C HIS A 287 25.79 6.78 -11.82
N ASP A 288 25.04 6.13 -12.71
CA ASP A 288 24.15 6.83 -13.64
C ASP A 288 22.93 7.43 -12.89
N PRO A 289 22.53 8.69 -13.13
CA PRO A 289 21.42 9.34 -12.44
C PRO A 289 20.09 8.56 -12.49
N GLU A 290 19.79 7.89 -13.60
CA GLU A 290 18.54 7.13 -13.73
C GLU A 290 18.53 5.89 -12.84
N THR A 291 19.56 5.05 -12.97
CA THR A 291 19.70 3.84 -12.16
C THR A 291 19.85 4.18 -10.67
N PHE A 292 20.67 5.18 -10.34
CA PHE A 292 20.87 5.61 -8.97
C PHE A 292 19.59 6.14 -8.32
N SER A 293 18.75 6.89 -9.05
CA SER A 293 17.48 7.37 -8.50
C SER A 293 16.54 6.22 -8.07
N LYS A 294 16.53 5.11 -8.82
CA LYS A 294 15.76 3.90 -8.50
C LYS A 294 16.36 3.20 -7.27
N LEU A 295 17.68 3.07 -7.21
CA LEU A 295 18.39 2.50 -6.06
C LEU A 295 18.12 3.31 -4.78
N PHE A 296 18.23 4.64 -4.85
CA PHE A 296 17.97 5.55 -3.74
C PHE A 296 16.54 5.38 -3.22
N PHE A 297 15.55 5.36 -4.12
CA PHE A 297 14.13 5.18 -3.78
C PHE A 297 13.85 3.88 -3.02
N ILE A 298 14.49 2.77 -3.41
CA ILE A 298 14.28 1.46 -2.81
C ILE A 298 15.08 1.31 -1.52
N LEU A 299 16.40 1.51 -1.58
CA LEU A 299 17.32 1.20 -0.47
C LEU A 299 17.30 2.28 0.63
N GLY A 300 17.09 3.55 0.29
CA GLY A 300 17.15 4.67 1.25
C GLY A 300 16.26 4.51 2.49
N PRO A 301 14.97 4.15 2.35
CA PRO A 301 14.06 3.93 3.48
C PRO A 301 14.45 2.76 4.39
N MET A 302 15.14 1.75 3.87
CA MET A 302 15.52 0.51 4.60
C MET A 302 17.01 0.46 4.99
N ALA A 303 17.80 1.45 4.56
CA ALA A 303 19.23 1.52 4.82
C ALA A 303 19.53 1.86 6.29
N GLY A 304 20.51 1.16 6.87
CA GLY A 304 21.13 1.54 8.15
C GLY A 304 21.95 2.82 8.02
N SER A 305 22.40 3.39 9.15
CA SER A 305 23.03 4.72 9.21
C SER A 305 24.18 4.91 8.21
N LYS A 306 25.13 3.95 8.16
CA LYS A 306 26.31 4.01 7.27
C LYS A 306 25.94 4.00 5.79
N VAL A 307 25.05 3.10 5.38
CA VAL A 307 24.58 2.99 3.98
C VAL A 307 23.76 4.21 3.60
N ARG A 308 22.91 4.71 4.51
CA ARG A 308 22.11 5.91 4.32
C ARG A 308 22.98 7.15 4.08
N GLU A 309 24.04 7.33 4.85
CA GLU A 309 24.98 8.44 4.67
C GLU A 309 25.67 8.36 3.30
N ARG A 310 26.15 7.17 2.92
CA ARG A 310 26.73 6.93 1.59
C ARG A 310 25.78 7.30 0.46
N LEU A 311 24.52 6.84 0.53
CA LEU A 311 23.49 7.18 -0.45
C LEU A 311 23.25 8.70 -0.55
N LEU A 312 23.25 9.43 0.56
CA LEU A 312 23.04 10.88 0.56
C LEU A 312 24.22 11.62 -0.08
N VAL A 313 25.44 11.18 0.17
CA VAL A 313 26.66 11.75 -0.45
C VAL A 313 26.65 11.49 -1.96
N THR A 314 26.39 10.26 -2.39
CA THR A 314 26.34 9.92 -3.82
C THR A 314 25.21 10.70 -4.52
N ALA A 315 24.02 10.79 -3.90
CA ALA A 315 22.90 11.56 -4.45
C ALA A 315 23.24 13.04 -4.66
N ALA A 316 24.04 13.63 -3.77
CA ALA A 316 24.48 15.01 -3.91
C ALA A 316 25.52 15.18 -5.03
N HIS A 317 26.36 14.17 -5.25
CA HIS A 317 27.36 14.16 -6.33
C HIS A 317 26.70 14.05 -7.72
N VAL A 318 25.73 13.15 -7.90
CA VAL A 318 25.03 12.96 -9.19
C VAL A 318 23.86 13.93 -9.40
N ALA A 319 23.63 14.85 -8.46
CA ALA A 319 22.45 15.70 -8.40
C ALA A 319 22.18 16.50 -9.69
N GLU A 320 23.23 16.96 -10.35
CA GLU A 320 23.14 17.81 -11.55
C GLU A 320 22.64 17.05 -12.79
N GLY A 321 22.77 15.72 -12.80
CA GLY A 321 22.27 14.85 -13.87
C GLY A 321 20.81 14.41 -13.70
N PHE A 322 20.12 14.81 -12.63
CA PHE A 322 18.74 14.39 -12.41
C PHE A 322 17.74 15.14 -13.30
N SER A 323 16.85 14.39 -13.93
CA SER A 323 15.65 14.92 -14.58
C SER A 323 14.60 15.38 -13.55
N SER A 324 13.63 16.19 -14.01
CA SER A 324 12.51 16.67 -13.19
C SER A 324 11.76 15.55 -12.44
N HIS A 325 11.55 14.41 -13.11
CA HIS A 325 10.89 13.25 -12.49
C HIS A 325 11.74 12.59 -11.39
N GLN A 326 13.06 12.52 -11.60
CA GLN A 326 13.98 11.92 -10.64
C GLN A 326 14.10 12.79 -9.38
N VAL A 327 14.17 14.11 -9.52
CA VAL A 327 14.18 15.05 -8.38
C VAL A 327 12.94 14.84 -7.49
N LEU A 328 11.76 14.70 -8.09
CA LEU A 328 10.54 14.40 -7.35
C LEU A 328 10.63 13.07 -6.59
N GLY A 329 11.24 12.05 -7.20
CA GLY A 329 11.51 10.75 -6.57
C GLY A 329 12.49 10.84 -5.40
N ILE A 330 13.59 11.59 -5.54
CA ILE A 330 14.57 11.80 -4.47
C ILE A 330 13.91 12.52 -3.27
N LEU A 331 13.18 13.61 -3.52
CA LEU A 331 12.50 14.36 -2.45
C LEU A 331 11.44 13.51 -1.73
N LYS A 332 10.64 12.74 -2.48
CA LYS A 332 9.68 11.76 -1.91
C LYS A 332 10.41 10.76 -1.01
N THR A 333 11.57 10.27 -1.43
CA THR A 333 12.36 9.29 -0.68
C THR A 333 12.98 9.88 0.58
N MET A 334 13.55 11.10 0.50
CA MET A 334 14.06 11.83 1.66
C MET A 334 12.97 12.02 2.72
N GLN A 335 11.74 12.33 2.30
CA GLN A 335 10.59 12.43 3.19
C GLN A 335 10.28 11.09 3.87
N LYS A 336 10.23 9.98 3.11
CA LYS A 336 10.02 8.62 3.67
C LYS A 336 11.10 8.25 4.68
N MET A 337 12.34 8.63 4.41
CA MET A 337 13.49 8.42 5.31
C MET A 337 13.46 9.34 6.55
N LYS A 338 12.56 10.33 6.58
CA LYS A 338 12.57 11.45 7.55
C LYS A 338 13.93 12.15 7.62
N CYS A 339 14.63 12.22 6.49
CA CYS A 339 15.98 12.77 6.40
C CYS A 339 15.94 14.23 5.94
N ARG A 340 16.62 15.11 6.70
CA ARG A 340 16.76 16.54 6.40
C ARG A 340 18.20 16.89 6.04
N ASN A 341 18.75 16.25 5.01
CA ASN A 341 20.08 16.60 4.53
C ASN A 341 20.04 17.95 3.80
N SER A 342 20.60 18.98 4.43
CA SER A 342 20.57 20.36 3.93
C SER A 342 21.37 20.53 2.63
N HIS A 343 22.48 19.81 2.48
CA HIS A 343 23.32 19.87 1.29
C HIS A 343 22.61 19.29 0.05
N LEU A 344 22.05 18.09 0.18
CA LEU A 344 21.26 17.46 -0.89
C LEU A 344 20.03 18.29 -1.23
N LEU A 345 19.32 18.82 -0.22
CA LEU A 345 18.16 19.68 -0.45
C LEU A 345 18.52 20.95 -1.23
N LYS A 346 19.65 21.61 -0.93
CA LYS A 346 20.14 22.77 -1.69
C LYS A 346 20.43 22.42 -3.16
N LYS A 347 21.07 21.27 -3.40
CA LYS A 347 21.33 20.77 -4.77
C LYS A 347 20.03 20.44 -5.52
N MET A 348 19.03 19.83 -4.86
CA MET A 348 17.72 19.60 -5.48
C MET A 348 17.03 20.93 -5.83
N VAL A 349 17.07 21.91 -4.92
CA VAL A 349 16.52 23.26 -5.15
C VAL A 349 17.18 23.95 -6.35
N SER A 350 18.51 23.85 -6.50
CA SER A 350 19.19 24.43 -7.66
C SER A 350 18.79 23.79 -8.99
N VAL A 351 18.49 22.48 -9.00
CA VAL A 351 17.96 21.80 -10.20
C VAL A 351 16.51 22.22 -10.46
N LEU A 352 15.70 22.37 -9.41
CA LEU A 352 14.31 22.82 -9.52
C LEU A 352 14.21 24.22 -10.12
N HIS A 353 15.06 25.16 -9.71
CA HIS A 353 15.09 26.52 -10.26
C HIS A 353 15.24 26.53 -11.81
N LYS A 354 16.02 25.59 -12.36
CA LYS A 354 16.25 25.47 -13.82
C LYS A 354 15.06 24.91 -14.60
N HIS A 355 14.24 24.06 -13.97
CA HIS A 355 13.24 23.25 -14.69
C HIS A 355 11.81 23.37 -14.14
N LEU A 356 11.55 24.29 -13.21
CA LEU A 356 10.26 24.38 -12.51
C LEU A 356 9.06 24.55 -13.45
N ASP A 357 9.24 25.29 -14.55
CA ASP A 357 8.18 25.61 -15.50
C ASP A 357 7.77 24.39 -16.37
N SER A 358 8.57 23.32 -16.38
CA SER A 358 8.27 22.07 -17.11
C SER A 358 7.29 21.14 -16.38
N TYR A 359 6.99 21.41 -15.11
CA TYR A 359 6.19 20.52 -14.28
C TYR A 359 4.68 20.71 -14.50
N HIS A 360 3.96 19.60 -14.57
CA HIS A 360 2.49 19.62 -14.59
C HIS A 360 1.91 19.86 -13.18
N VAL A 361 0.65 20.30 -13.11
CA VAL A 361 -0.04 20.69 -11.86
C VAL A 361 0.05 19.64 -10.75
N LEU A 362 -0.17 18.36 -11.05
CA LEU A 362 -0.10 17.27 -10.08
C LEU A 362 1.31 17.06 -9.53
N GLN A 363 2.33 17.31 -10.34
CA GLN A 363 3.73 17.20 -9.91
C GLN A 363 4.12 18.40 -9.04
N LEU A 364 3.68 19.62 -9.39
CA LEU A 364 3.88 20.81 -8.56
C LEU A 364 3.21 20.65 -7.19
N ILE A 365 1.98 20.14 -7.14
CA ILE A 365 1.27 19.83 -5.88
C ILE A 365 2.08 18.88 -5.00
N LYS A 366 2.63 17.79 -5.56
CA LYS A 366 3.48 16.84 -4.83
C LYS A 366 4.80 17.47 -4.40
N LEU A 367 5.44 18.21 -5.30
CA LEU A 367 6.71 18.89 -5.07
C LEU A 367 6.61 19.86 -3.89
N THR A 368 5.60 20.74 -3.88
CA THR A 368 5.39 21.69 -2.79
C THR A 368 5.15 20.97 -1.46
N GLN A 369 4.35 19.90 -1.43
CA GLN A 369 4.15 19.11 -0.21
C GLN A 369 5.46 18.54 0.33
N TYR A 370 6.30 17.97 -0.54
CA TYR A 370 7.59 17.40 -0.13
C TYR A 370 8.53 18.48 0.39
N LEU A 371 8.65 19.61 -0.30
CA LEU A 371 9.50 20.73 0.12
C LEU A 371 9.06 21.31 1.48
N MET A 372 7.76 21.48 1.70
CA MET A 372 7.23 21.98 2.97
C MET A 372 7.47 21.01 4.13
N LEU A 373 7.30 19.70 3.90
CA LEU A 373 7.56 18.67 4.91
C LEU A 373 9.05 18.50 5.23
N LEU A 374 9.91 18.70 4.23
CA LEU A 374 11.37 18.74 4.39
C LEU A 374 11.88 20.05 4.99
N ARG A 375 11.01 21.05 5.20
CA ARG A 375 11.33 22.39 5.72
C ARG A 375 12.31 23.13 4.82
N CYS A 376 12.02 23.21 3.53
CA CYS A 376 12.75 24.06 2.61
C CYS A 376 12.57 25.55 2.99
N HIS A 377 13.67 26.32 2.97
CA HIS A 377 13.71 27.74 3.34
C HIS A 377 13.97 28.67 2.15
N ASP A 378 14.03 28.15 0.93
CA ASP A 378 14.28 28.95 -0.27
C ASP A 378 13.03 29.78 -0.63
N GLN A 379 13.04 31.06 -0.24
CA GLN A 379 11.88 31.94 -0.43
C GLN A 379 11.58 32.22 -1.90
N GLU A 380 12.59 32.27 -2.75
CA GLU A 380 12.45 32.53 -4.18
C GLU A 380 11.73 31.37 -4.89
N LEU A 381 12.15 30.12 -4.61
CA LEU A 381 11.50 28.93 -5.12
C LEU A 381 10.05 28.83 -4.64
N LEU A 382 9.80 29.10 -3.36
CA LEU A 382 8.45 29.06 -2.79
C LEU A 382 7.55 30.15 -3.40
N ALA A 383 8.09 31.34 -3.67
CA ALA A 383 7.38 32.40 -4.38
C ALA A 383 7.07 32.01 -5.83
N LYS A 384 8.02 31.44 -6.57
CA LYS A 384 7.80 30.96 -7.95
C LYS A 384 6.76 29.83 -7.99
N LEU A 385 6.84 28.88 -7.06
CA LEU A 385 5.84 27.82 -6.89
C LEU A 385 4.45 28.37 -6.62
N LYS A 386 4.34 29.38 -5.75
CA LYS A 386 3.08 30.09 -5.48
C LYS A 386 2.52 30.64 -6.79
N THR A 387 3.29 31.42 -7.54
CA THR A 387 2.85 32.03 -8.81
C THR A 387 2.36 31.01 -9.82
N LEU A 388 3.09 29.90 -10.02
CA LEU A 388 2.67 28.83 -10.92
C LEU A 388 1.36 28.17 -10.48
N LEU A 389 1.24 27.83 -9.19
CA LEU A 389 0.03 27.24 -8.63
C LEU A 389 -1.19 28.18 -8.75
N PHE A 390 -1.01 29.49 -8.58
CA PHE A 390 -2.07 30.47 -8.84
C PHE A 390 -2.45 30.55 -10.32
N GLY A 391 -1.48 30.47 -11.22
CA GLY A 391 -1.74 30.36 -12.67
C GLY A 391 -2.65 29.18 -13.00
N PHE A 392 -2.33 27.99 -12.46
CA PHE A 392 -3.16 26.80 -12.62
C PHE A 392 -4.51 26.90 -11.90
N LEU A 393 -4.60 27.56 -10.75
CA LEU A 393 -5.87 27.77 -10.05
C LEU A 393 -6.84 28.62 -10.89
N LYS A 394 -6.34 29.63 -11.58
CA LYS A 394 -7.14 30.50 -12.46
C LYS A 394 -7.71 29.72 -13.65
N SER A 395 -6.89 28.88 -14.29
CA SER A 395 -7.28 28.10 -15.46
C SER A 395 -8.01 26.79 -15.13
N SER A 396 -7.89 26.27 -13.90
CA SER A 396 -8.51 24.99 -13.53
C SER A 396 -10.04 25.07 -13.54
N VAL A 397 -10.62 24.03 -14.14
CA VAL A 397 -12.06 23.73 -14.16
C VAL A 397 -12.37 22.41 -13.45
N ILE A 398 -11.34 21.66 -13.04
CA ILE A 398 -11.48 20.34 -12.42
C ILE A 398 -11.54 20.54 -10.89
N PRO A 399 -12.64 20.14 -10.21
CA PRO A 399 -12.78 20.33 -8.77
C PRO A 399 -11.66 19.68 -7.94
N ALA A 400 -11.19 18.51 -8.36
CA ALA A 400 -10.11 17.77 -7.69
C ALA A 400 -8.78 18.55 -7.70
N ASP A 401 -8.39 19.06 -8.86
CA ASP A 401 -7.16 19.85 -9.02
C ASP A 401 -7.27 21.16 -8.24
N THR A 402 -8.40 21.85 -8.36
CA THR A 402 -8.66 23.11 -7.64
C THR A 402 -8.56 22.92 -6.13
N ALA A 403 -9.23 21.91 -5.55
CA ALA A 403 -9.16 21.62 -4.12
C ALA A 403 -7.74 21.23 -3.67
N ALA A 404 -7.01 20.47 -4.48
CA ALA A 404 -5.64 20.09 -4.19
C ALA A 404 -4.67 21.28 -4.24
N ILE A 405 -4.83 22.20 -5.21
CA ILE A 405 -4.05 23.44 -5.30
C ILE A 405 -4.32 24.30 -4.06
N ILE A 406 -5.58 24.53 -3.70
CA ILE A 406 -5.98 25.34 -2.53
C ILE A 406 -5.31 24.80 -1.25
N ARG A 407 -5.36 23.48 -1.04
CA ARG A 407 -4.72 22.83 0.11
C ARG A 407 -3.21 23.06 0.15
N VAL A 408 -2.53 23.00 -1.00
CA VAL A 408 -1.08 23.19 -1.08
C VAL A 408 -0.69 24.66 -0.95
N LEU A 409 -1.48 25.58 -1.50
CA LEU A 409 -1.28 27.02 -1.29
C LEU A 409 -1.33 27.38 0.19
N ALA A 410 -2.24 26.77 0.96
CA ALA A 410 -2.29 26.95 2.41
C ALA A 410 -1.06 26.37 3.15
N MET A 411 -0.25 25.52 2.51
CA MET A 411 1.02 25.06 3.08
C MET A 411 2.14 26.07 2.92
N LEU A 412 2.10 26.89 1.87
CA LEU A 412 3.13 27.88 1.58
C LEU A 412 3.07 29.05 2.59
N PRO A 413 4.21 29.71 2.87
CA PRO A 413 4.22 30.92 3.66
C PRO A 413 3.49 32.05 2.91
N SER A 414 2.29 32.43 3.37
CA SER A 414 1.57 33.61 2.88
C SER A 414 0.68 34.21 3.96
N SER A 415 0.62 35.54 4.03
CA SER A 415 -0.14 36.32 5.02
C SER A 415 -1.51 36.81 4.54
N GLN A 416 -1.99 36.40 3.36
CA GLN A 416 -3.29 36.87 2.84
C GLN A 416 -4.00 35.80 2.00
N VAL A 417 -5.29 35.58 2.30
CA VAL A 417 -6.20 34.80 1.44
C VAL A 417 -6.65 35.71 0.30
N GLU A 418 -6.21 35.41 -0.92
CA GLU A 418 -6.62 36.15 -2.11
C GLU A 418 -8.07 35.83 -2.48
N GLU A 419 -8.86 36.84 -2.84
CA GLU A 419 -10.29 36.72 -3.17
C GLU A 419 -10.55 35.68 -4.28
N ILE A 420 -9.60 35.56 -5.22
CA ILE A 420 -9.62 34.58 -6.32
C ILE A 420 -9.77 33.15 -5.79
N ILE A 421 -9.13 32.82 -4.66
CA ILE A 421 -9.20 31.50 -4.03
C ILE A 421 -10.63 31.25 -3.54
N VAL A 422 -11.22 32.21 -2.84
CA VAL A 422 -12.57 32.12 -2.28
C VAL A 422 -13.61 32.00 -3.41
N ASN A 423 -13.47 32.81 -4.46
CA ASN A 423 -14.36 32.80 -5.62
C ASN A 423 -14.29 31.47 -6.37
N LYS A 424 -13.08 30.94 -6.63
CA LYS A 424 -12.90 29.63 -7.26
C LYS A 424 -13.40 28.48 -6.39
N ALA A 425 -13.10 28.49 -5.10
CA ALA A 425 -13.59 27.49 -4.16
C ALA A 425 -15.12 27.46 -4.15
N THR A 426 -15.77 28.62 -4.05
CA THR A 426 -17.23 28.76 -4.05
C THR A 426 -17.85 28.22 -5.34
N ALA A 427 -17.25 28.50 -6.50
CA ALA A 427 -17.75 28.05 -7.80
C ALA A 427 -17.77 26.52 -7.97
N ILE A 428 -16.81 25.81 -7.35
CA ILE A 428 -16.69 24.34 -7.51
C ILE A 428 -17.43 23.53 -6.43
N LEU A 429 -17.86 24.16 -5.32
CA LEU A 429 -18.44 23.46 -4.16
C LEU A 429 -19.54 22.43 -4.52
N PRO A 430 -20.50 22.72 -5.42
CA PRO A 430 -21.58 21.77 -5.73
C PRO A 430 -21.08 20.47 -6.39
N GLN A 431 -19.90 20.50 -7.01
CA GLN A 431 -19.29 19.37 -7.71
C GLN A 431 -18.27 18.61 -6.83
N CYS A 432 -17.98 19.12 -5.63
CA CYS A 432 -16.99 18.53 -4.74
C CYS A 432 -17.51 17.25 -4.05
N ASN A 433 -16.63 16.26 -3.93
CA ASN A 433 -16.83 15.12 -3.03
C ASN A 433 -16.39 15.47 -1.61
N LEU A 434 -16.60 14.59 -0.63
CA LEU A 434 -16.23 14.85 0.76
C LEU A 434 -14.72 15.12 0.95
N GLN A 435 -13.87 14.49 0.14
CA GLN A 435 -12.41 14.69 0.18
C GLN A 435 -12.03 16.10 -0.29
N HIS A 436 -12.62 16.59 -1.38
CA HIS A 436 -12.39 17.93 -1.90
C HIS A 436 -12.85 18.99 -0.89
N LEU A 437 -14.04 18.81 -0.30
CA LEU A 437 -14.55 19.71 0.74
C LEU A 437 -13.60 19.76 1.95
N ASN A 438 -13.11 18.61 2.40
CA ASN A 438 -12.16 18.53 3.50
C ASN A 438 -10.83 19.25 3.20
N TYR A 439 -10.33 19.16 1.97
CA TYR A 439 -9.12 19.88 1.54
C TYR A 439 -9.29 21.39 1.61
N ILE A 440 -10.43 21.90 1.14
CA ILE A 440 -10.73 23.33 1.18
C ILE A 440 -10.96 23.79 2.62
N ALA A 441 -11.72 23.04 3.42
CA ALA A 441 -11.97 23.37 4.83
C ALA A 441 -10.67 23.43 5.62
N THR A 442 -9.77 22.45 5.45
CA THR A 442 -8.47 22.41 6.13
C THR A 442 -7.61 23.63 5.77
N ALA A 443 -7.63 24.05 4.50
CA ALA A 443 -6.92 25.24 4.05
C ALA A 443 -7.46 26.52 4.70
N LEU A 444 -8.78 26.67 4.74
CA LEU A 444 -9.46 27.83 5.31
C LEU A 444 -9.26 27.93 6.83
N ILE A 445 -9.36 26.82 7.56
CA ILE A 445 -9.08 26.78 9.01
C ILE A 445 -7.66 27.25 9.28
N LYS A 446 -6.70 26.75 8.50
CA LYS A 446 -5.29 27.13 8.63
C LYS A 446 -5.07 28.63 8.39
N TRP A 447 -5.68 29.21 7.36
CA TRP A 447 -5.59 30.65 7.11
C TRP A 447 -6.27 31.49 8.19
N ASN A 448 -7.42 31.07 8.71
CA ASN A 448 -8.13 31.78 9.78
C ASN A 448 -7.28 31.88 11.06
N HIS A 449 -6.50 30.84 11.39
CA HIS A 449 -5.57 30.89 12.53
C HIS A 449 -4.41 31.88 12.35
N TYR A 450 -3.98 32.16 11.10
CA TYR A 450 -2.97 33.19 10.84
C TYR A 450 -3.55 34.60 10.87
N ASP A 451 -4.79 34.78 10.40
CA ASP A 451 -5.46 36.10 10.30
C ASP A 451 -5.88 36.68 11.66
N GLN A 452 -6.13 35.83 12.69
CA GLN A 452 -6.46 36.25 14.07
C GLN A 452 -5.41 37.17 14.71
N LEU A 453 -4.20 37.25 14.17
CA LEU A 453 -3.14 38.12 14.68
C LEU A 453 -3.15 39.53 14.08
N HIS A 454 -3.80 39.79 12.94
CA HIS A 454 -3.64 41.10 12.27
C HIS A 454 -4.82 41.69 11.46
N TRP A 455 -5.86 40.96 10.99
CA TRP A 455 -6.81 41.54 9.99
C TRP A 455 -8.27 41.01 10.09
N GLN A 456 -9.27 41.92 10.17
CA GLN A 456 -10.68 41.56 10.44
C GLN A 456 -11.53 41.23 9.18
N ASN A 457 -11.23 41.79 7.99
CA ASN A 457 -12.15 41.67 6.82
C ASN A 457 -12.04 40.35 6.03
N THR A 458 -10.87 39.70 5.98
CA THR A 458 -10.69 38.39 5.30
C THR A 458 -11.29 37.21 6.08
N SER A 459 -11.39 37.36 7.41
CA SER A 459 -11.97 36.34 8.30
C SER A 459 -13.46 36.11 8.01
N GLU A 460 -14.24 37.17 7.73
CA GLU A 460 -15.68 37.04 7.48
C GLU A 460 -15.99 36.25 6.19
N LEU A 461 -15.24 36.47 5.12
CA LEU A 461 -15.38 35.72 3.86
C LEU A 461 -15.04 34.24 4.04
N CYS A 462 -13.98 33.94 4.80
CA CYS A 462 -13.58 32.56 5.10
C CYS A 462 -14.64 31.84 5.95
N VAL A 463 -15.23 32.52 6.94
CA VAL A 463 -16.31 31.95 7.77
C VAL A 463 -17.56 31.66 6.93
N LYS A 464 -17.98 32.59 6.06
CA LYS A 464 -19.11 32.37 5.14
C LYS A 464 -18.86 31.20 4.19
N LEU A 465 -17.65 31.05 3.68
CA LEU A 465 -17.29 29.92 2.82
C LEU A 465 -17.27 28.59 3.60
N LEU A 466 -16.76 28.58 4.83
CA LEU A 466 -16.80 27.40 5.71
C LEU A 466 -18.25 26.96 6.00
N GLN A 467 -19.17 27.89 6.24
CA GLN A 467 -20.60 27.57 6.39
C GLN A 467 -21.15 26.90 5.13
N LYS A 468 -20.90 27.46 3.94
CA LYS A 468 -21.32 26.83 2.67
C LYS A 468 -20.72 25.44 2.46
N ILE A 469 -19.46 25.23 2.86
CA ILE A 469 -18.80 23.92 2.80
C ILE A 469 -19.51 22.92 3.72
N ASN A 470 -19.87 23.34 4.94
CA ASN A 470 -20.60 22.51 5.88
C ASN A 470 -21.96 22.12 5.30
N ASP A 471 -22.72 23.08 4.76
CA ASP A 471 -24.02 22.83 4.13
C ASP A 471 -23.92 21.85 2.95
N CYS A 472 -22.90 22.01 2.09
CA CYS A 472 -22.64 21.09 0.99
C CYS A 472 -22.29 19.68 1.50
N GLY A 473 -21.47 19.59 2.55
CA GLY A 473 -21.13 18.32 3.19
C GLY A 473 -22.37 17.59 3.74
N PHE A 474 -23.22 18.30 4.48
CA PHE A 474 -24.48 17.74 5.00
C PHE A 474 -25.45 17.35 3.88
N GLN A 475 -25.59 18.18 2.84
CA GLN A 475 -26.46 17.87 1.70
C GLN A 475 -25.98 16.63 0.95
N ARG A 476 -24.66 16.46 0.77
CA ARG A 476 -24.08 15.28 0.11
C ARG A 476 -24.33 14.01 0.91
N LEU A 477 -24.13 14.06 2.22
CA LEU A 477 -24.41 12.93 3.12
C LEU A 477 -25.89 12.55 3.10
N ARG A 478 -26.81 13.53 3.16
CA ARG A 478 -28.26 13.27 3.08
C ARG A 478 -28.71 12.66 1.75
N LYS A 479 -27.99 12.92 0.65
CA LYS A 479 -28.27 12.37 -0.68
C LYS A 479 -27.56 11.05 -0.97
N ALA A 480 -26.69 10.57 -0.07
CA ALA A 480 -25.93 9.35 -0.29
C ALA A 480 -26.86 8.12 -0.24
N GLY A 481 -27.02 7.44 -1.38
CA GLY A 481 -27.85 6.23 -1.50
C GLY A 481 -27.06 4.93 -1.69
N ASN A 482 -25.74 4.99 -1.80
CA ASN A 482 -24.88 3.83 -2.05
C ASN A 482 -23.72 3.81 -1.04
N LEU A 483 -23.65 2.77 -0.22
CA LEU A 483 -22.66 2.65 0.84
C LEU A 483 -21.22 2.50 0.29
N ASN A 484 -21.02 1.77 -0.80
CA ASN A 484 -19.68 1.54 -1.38
C ASN A 484 -19.06 2.85 -1.88
N LEU A 485 -19.84 3.66 -2.61
CA LEU A 485 -19.38 4.97 -3.09
C LEU A 485 -19.09 5.93 -1.92
N LEU A 486 -19.92 5.90 -0.87
CA LEU A 486 -19.71 6.72 0.33
C LEU A 486 -18.42 6.30 1.05
N LEU A 487 -18.20 5.00 1.26
CA LEU A 487 -16.99 4.47 1.91
C LEU A 487 -15.73 4.81 1.11
N GLU A 488 -15.79 4.72 -0.22
CA GLU A 488 -14.70 5.12 -1.11
C GLU A 488 -14.32 6.60 -0.91
N GLU A 489 -15.29 7.51 -0.84
CA GLU A 489 -15.03 8.93 -0.54
C GLU A 489 -14.40 9.13 0.85
N LEU A 490 -14.85 8.36 1.85
CA LEU A 490 -14.42 8.52 3.25
C LEU A 490 -13.00 7.98 3.53
N THR A 491 -12.46 7.12 2.66
CA THR A 491 -11.10 6.58 2.80
C THR A 491 -10.06 7.70 2.99
N HIS A 492 -10.18 8.79 2.23
CA HIS A 492 -9.20 9.87 2.17
C HIS A 492 -9.55 11.12 2.99
N VAL A 493 -10.72 11.15 3.65
CA VAL A 493 -11.21 12.32 4.40
C VAL A 493 -10.62 12.33 5.82
N ASN A 494 -9.70 13.23 6.11
CA ASN A 494 -9.03 13.33 7.43
C ASN A 494 -8.92 14.78 7.88
N GLY A 495 -9.01 15.04 9.18
CA GLY A 495 -8.77 16.36 9.76
C GLY A 495 -9.89 16.82 10.69
N GLU A 496 -9.71 18.01 11.25
CA GLU A 496 -10.61 18.61 12.24
C GLU A 496 -12.02 18.82 11.68
N TRP A 497 -12.14 19.36 10.45
CA TRP A 497 -13.44 19.55 9.80
C TRP A 497 -14.28 18.28 9.76
N PHE A 498 -13.70 17.16 9.31
CA PHE A 498 -14.40 15.88 9.32
C PHE A 498 -14.78 15.45 10.74
N GLN A 499 -13.82 15.52 11.67
CA GLN A 499 -13.97 15.02 13.03
C GLN A 499 -14.98 15.80 13.88
N GLU A 500 -15.20 17.08 13.57
CA GLU A 500 -16.02 18.00 14.36
C GLU A 500 -17.35 18.35 13.70
N VAL A 501 -17.40 18.44 12.36
CA VAL A 501 -18.61 18.90 11.65
C VAL A 501 -19.46 17.75 11.13
N ILE A 502 -18.89 16.86 10.32
CA ILE A 502 -19.69 15.89 9.54
C ILE A 502 -19.64 14.46 10.06
N ARG A 503 -18.79 14.14 11.05
CA ARG A 503 -18.60 12.79 11.60
C ARG A 503 -19.92 12.13 12.01
N GLU A 504 -20.72 12.80 12.82
CA GLU A 504 -21.96 12.25 13.38
C GLU A 504 -23.00 11.99 12.28
N GLN A 505 -23.19 12.97 11.39
CA GLN A 505 -24.06 12.78 10.22
C GLN A 505 -23.56 11.66 9.31
N THR A 506 -22.24 11.50 9.16
CA THR A 506 -21.65 10.43 8.34
C THR A 506 -21.99 9.06 8.93
N VAL A 507 -21.81 8.89 10.25
CA VAL A 507 -22.18 7.63 10.94
C VAL A 507 -23.68 7.37 10.81
N ALA A 508 -24.53 8.39 11.02
CA ALA A 508 -25.98 8.26 10.86
C ALA A 508 -26.35 7.84 9.42
N THR A 509 -25.66 8.40 8.41
CA THR A 509 -25.86 8.03 7.01
C THR A 509 -25.45 6.57 6.75
N CYS A 510 -24.31 6.11 7.29
CA CYS A 510 -23.92 4.70 7.22
C CYS A 510 -24.95 3.79 7.90
N GLN A 511 -25.51 4.23 9.04
CA GLN A 511 -26.57 3.50 9.74
C GLN A 511 -27.88 3.44 8.94
N HIS A 512 -28.26 4.50 8.22
CA HIS A 512 -29.41 4.45 7.32
C HIS A 512 -29.20 3.50 6.13
N LEU A 513 -27.95 3.25 5.75
CA LEU A 513 -27.57 2.33 4.68
C LEU A 513 -27.14 0.95 5.20
N ILE A 514 -27.52 0.59 6.44
CA ILE A 514 -27.12 -0.65 7.11
C ILE A 514 -27.47 -1.93 6.32
N ASP A 515 -28.56 -1.91 5.57
CA ASP A 515 -29.00 -3.03 4.74
C ASP A 515 -28.06 -3.31 3.55
N GLN A 516 -27.22 -2.34 3.18
CA GLN A 516 -26.22 -2.47 2.11
C GLN A 516 -24.87 -3.00 2.63
N VAL A 517 -24.75 -3.31 3.93
CA VAL A 517 -23.53 -3.90 4.50
C VAL A 517 -23.43 -5.36 4.04
N THR A 518 -22.30 -5.69 3.40
CA THR A 518 -22.00 -7.00 2.84
C THR A 518 -20.55 -7.38 3.12
N TRP A 519 -20.18 -8.64 2.89
CA TRP A 519 -18.79 -9.10 3.03
C TRP A 519 -17.79 -8.31 2.17
N ALA A 520 -18.24 -7.68 1.07
CA ALA A 520 -17.37 -6.90 0.18
C ALA A 520 -17.02 -5.50 0.70
N ASN A 521 -17.82 -4.92 1.61
CA ASN A 521 -17.60 -3.57 2.15
C ASN A 521 -17.37 -3.51 3.67
N VAL A 522 -17.53 -4.64 4.36
CA VAL A 522 -17.35 -4.77 5.82
C VAL A 522 -15.98 -4.27 6.29
N LEU A 523 -14.92 -4.53 5.52
CA LEU A 523 -13.57 -4.07 5.84
C LEU A 523 -13.44 -2.54 5.80
N GLN A 524 -13.96 -1.92 4.74
CA GLN A 524 -13.92 -0.47 4.56
C GLN A 524 -14.73 0.24 5.65
N LEU A 525 -15.90 -0.31 5.99
CA LEU A 525 -16.73 0.19 7.07
C LEU A 525 -16.02 0.05 8.44
N SER A 526 -15.33 -1.08 8.66
CA SER A 526 -14.55 -1.31 9.89
C SER A 526 -13.42 -0.28 10.03
N PHE A 527 -12.66 -0.02 8.96
CA PHE A 527 -11.64 1.02 8.96
C PHE A 527 -12.20 2.41 9.25
N PHE A 528 -13.36 2.73 8.70
CA PHE A 528 -14.05 3.99 8.95
C PHE A 528 -14.42 4.15 10.44
N LEU A 529 -14.97 3.11 11.07
CA LEU A 529 -15.36 3.16 12.50
C LEU A 529 -14.14 3.24 13.43
N ILE A 530 -13.06 2.51 13.14
CA ILE A 530 -11.77 2.64 13.87
C ILE A 530 -11.27 4.09 13.80
N LYS A 531 -11.28 4.66 12.60
CA LYS A 531 -10.78 6.02 12.32
C LYS A 531 -11.61 7.10 12.99
N THR A 532 -12.93 6.96 13.02
CA THR A 532 -13.84 7.93 13.66
C THR A 532 -13.85 7.81 15.18
N ASN A 533 -13.38 6.68 15.72
CA ASN A 533 -13.43 6.35 17.14
C ASN A 533 -14.83 6.57 17.72
N HIS A 534 -15.84 6.12 16.97
CA HIS A 534 -17.25 6.29 17.29
C HIS A 534 -17.91 4.93 17.47
N ARG A 535 -18.70 4.79 18.54
CA ARG A 535 -19.42 3.56 18.86
C ARG A 535 -20.83 3.64 18.31
N CYS A 536 -21.12 2.83 17.31
CA CYS A 536 -22.47 2.64 16.76
C CYS A 536 -22.84 1.16 16.88
N PRO A 537 -23.55 0.74 17.95
CA PRO A 537 -23.88 -0.67 18.20
C PRO A 537 -24.53 -1.37 17.02
N SER A 538 -25.52 -0.76 16.38
CA SER A 538 -26.21 -1.34 15.22
C SER A 538 -25.27 -1.68 14.06
N LEU A 539 -24.33 -0.79 13.72
CA LEU A 539 -23.32 -1.05 12.70
C LEU A 539 -22.32 -2.12 13.14
N LEU A 540 -21.90 -2.13 14.40
CA LEU A 540 -20.97 -3.13 14.95
C LEU A 540 -21.60 -4.53 14.96
N ASP A 541 -22.87 -4.64 15.35
CA ASP A 541 -23.62 -5.90 15.35
C ASP A 541 -23.86 -6.41 13.92
N ARG A 542 -24.14 -5.49 12.98
CA ARG A 542 -24.25 -5.84 11.56
C ARG A 542 -22.92 -6.30 10.97
N ILE A 543 -21.80 -5.66 11.33
CA ILE A 543 -20.47 -6.10 10.93
C ILE A 543 -20.19 -7.51 11.46
N ALA A 544 -20.44 -7.76 12.75
CA ALA A 544 -20.22 -9.08 13.36
C ALA A 544 -21.03 -10.17 12.66
N SER A 545 -22.34 -9.98 12.49
CA SER A 545 -23.22 -10.96 11.80
C SER A 545 -22.77 -11.26 10.37
N VAL A 546 -22.52 -10.24 9.55
CA VAL A 546 -22.06 -10.41 8.16
C VAL A 546 -20.71 -11.12 8.09
N THR A 547 -19.82 -10.86 9.06
CA THR A 547 -18.52 -11.53 9.15
C THR A 547 -18.68 -13.02 9.44
N VAL A 548 -19.51 -13.41 10.43
CA VAL A 548 -19.76 -14.82 10.75
C VAL A 548 -20.35 -15.56 9.54
N GLU A 549 -21.40 -14.98 8.93
CA GLU A 549 -22.09 -15.55 7.76
C GLU A 549 -21.18 -15.77 6.53
N ASN A 550 -20.05 -15.07 6.44
CA ASN A 550 -19.18 -15.06 5.27
C ASN A 550 -17.69 -15.29 5.62
N THR A 551 -17.43 -15.99 6.73
CA THR A 551 -16.06 -16.24 7.23
C THR A 551 -15.13 -16.77 6.14
N ASP A 552 -15.58 -17.75 5.35
CA ASP A 552 -14.80 -18.36 4.26
C ASP A 552 -14.47 -17.42 3.09
N LYS A 553 -15.24 -16.34 2.92
CA LYS A 553 -15.04 -15.36 1.84
C LYS A 553 -14.12 -14.22 2.24
N ILE A 554 -13.90 -14.02 3.54
CA ILE A 554 -13.09 -12.94 4.08
C ILE A 554 -11.66 -13.43 4.21
N HIS A 555 -10.73 -12.70 3.59
CA HIS A 555 -9.32 -13.08 3.67
C HIS A 555 -8.80 -12.96 5.11
N PRO A 556 -7.93 -13.87 5.61
CA PRO A 556 -7.42 -13.82 6.98
C PRO A 556 -6.85 -12.44 7.37
N PHE A 557 -6.13 -11.80 6.46
CA PHE A 557 -5.58 -10.47 6.68
C PHE A 557 -6.65 -9.38 6.87
N GLU A 558 -7.80 -9.50 6.21
CA GLU A 558 -8.93 -8.60 6.37
C GLU A 558 -9.67 -8.86 7.68
N MET A 559 -9.81 -10.14 8.04
CA MET A 559 -10.38 -10.58 9.32
C MET A 559 -9.64 -9.96 10.52
N TYR A 560 -8.31 -9.87 10.45
CA TYR A 560 -7.50 -9.17 11.46
C TYR A 560 -7.96 -7.72 11.70
N PHE A 561 -8.28 -6.97 10.64
CA PHE A 561 -8.73 -5.59 10.78
C PHE A 561 -10.15 -5.48 11.33
N ILE A 562 -11.01 -6.43 11.00
CA ILE A 562 -12.36 -6.52 11.57
C ILE A 562 -12.26 -6.76 13.08
N LEU A 563 -11.45 -7.73 13.53
CA LEU A 563 -11.23 -7.96 14.96
C LEU A 563 -10.61 -6.74 15.68
N CYS A 564 -9.70 -6.02 14.99
CA CYS A 564 -9.11 -4.80 15.51
C CYS A 564 -10.17 -3.75 15.88
N LEU A 565 -11.29 -3.66 15.15
CA LEU A 565 -12.40 -2.77 15.47
C LEU A 565 -12.98 -3.07 16.86
N PHE A 566 -13.35 -4.33 17.10
CA PHE A 566 -13.96 -4.78 18.35
C PHE A 566 -12.99 -4.64 19.52
N SER A 567 -11.73 -4.99 19.33
CA SER A 567 -10.69 -4.79 20.36
C SER A 567 -10.43 -3.32 20.68
N VAL A 568 -10.36 -2.44 19.68
CA VAL A 568 -10.09 -1.00 19.91
C VAL A 568 -11.27 -0.33 20.60
N LEU A 569 -12.49 -0.61 20.15
CA LEU A 569 -13.72 -0.04 20.72
C LEU A 569 -14.19 -0.77 21.98
N ASN A 570 -13.52 -1.85 22.40
CA ASN A 570 -13.88 -2.64 23.57
C ASN A 570 -15.38 -3.00 23.55
N TYR A 571 -15.82 -3.57 22.44
CA TYR A 571 -17.22 -3.86 22.19
C TYR A 571 -17.41 -5.35 21.94
N ASP A 572 -18.32 -5.95 22.69
CA ASP A 572 -18.76 -7.33 22.52
C ASP A 572 -20.10 -7.33 21.75
N PRO A 573 -20.15 -7.86 20.52
CA PRO A 573 -21.39 -7.96 19.78
C PRO A 573 -22.32 -9.04 20.38
N PRO A 574 -23.63 -9.02 20.05
CA PRO A 574 -24.51 -10.15 20.31
C PRO A 574 -23.91 -11.44 19.72
N GLY A 575 -23.81 -12.51 20.52
CA GLY A 575 -23.13 -13.74 20.10
C GLY A 575 -21.60 -13.59 19.99
N ASN A 576 -20.98 -12.77 20.84
CA ASN A 576 -19.53 -12.54 20.85
C ASN A 576 -18.69 -13.82 20.85
N GLU A 577 -19.09 -14.85 21.61
CA GLU A 577 -18.40 -16.14 21.66
C GLU A 577 -18.32 -16.79 20.27
N GLU A 578 -19.46 -16.95 19.59
CA GLU A 578 -19.53 -17.51 18.23
C GLU A 578 -18.72 -16.66 17.23
N PHE A 579 -18.85 -15.34 17.31
CA PHE A 579 -18.12 -14.41 16.44
C PHE A 579 -16.60 -14.56 16.59
N PHE A 580 -16.07 -14.50 17.81
CA PHE A 580 -14.64 -14.60 18.04
C PHE A 580 -14.13 -16.01 17.77
N GLU A 581 -14.87 -17.06 18.15
CA GLU A 581 -14.50 -18.45 17.89
C GLU A 581 -14.34 -18.72 16.38
N SER A 582 -15.34 -18.36 15.58
CA SER A 582 -15.31 -18.52 14.12
C SER A 582 -14.13 -17.75 13.49
N CYS A 583 -13.93 -16.48 13.88
CA CYS A 583 -12.83 -15.67 13.39
C CYS A 583 -11.46 -16.25 13.78
N ILE A 584 -11.29 -16.68 15.04
CA ILE A 584 -10.04 -17.24 15.56
C ILE A 584 -9.73 -18.57 14.90
N GLN A 585 -10.73 -19.43 14.67
CA GLN A 585 -10.56 -20.70 13.97
C GLN A 585 -10.06 -20.46 12.55
N HIS A 586 -10.71 -19.57 11.80
CA HIS A 586 -10.28 -19.20 10.44
C HIS A 586 -8.85 -18.65 10.40
N LEU A 587 -8.50 -17.78 11.34
CA LEU A 587 -7.15 -17.20 11.44
C LEU A 587 -6.10 -18.25 11.81
N THR A 588 -6.41 -19.15 12.75
CA THR A 588 -5.48 -20.17 13.24
C THR A 588 -5.18 -21.22 12.18
N SER A 589 -6.17 -21.56 11.34
CA SER A 589 -5.96 -22.45 10.20
C SER A 589 -5.11 -21.83 9.08
N ASN A 590 -4.96 -20.49 9.06
CA ASN A 590 -4.30 -19.75 7.99
C ASN A 590 -3.14 -18.86 8.48
N LEU A 591 -2.47 -19.22 9.58
CA LEU A 591 -1.35 -18.44 10.14
C LEU A 591 -0.20 -18.20 9.15
N SER A 592 0.00 -19.10 8.18
CA SER A 592 1.01 -18.99 7.13
C SER A 592 0.79 -17.84 6.15
N CYS A 593 -0.41 -17.26 6.09
CA CYS A 593 -0.68 -16.06 5.28
C CYS A 593 -0.07 -14.79 5.87
N PHE A 594 0.30 -14.80 7.16
CA PHE A 594 0.80 -13.62 7.84
C PHE A 594 2.32 -13.60 7.93
N GLU A 595 2.91 -12.44 7.64
CA GLU A 595 4.29 -12.17 8.05
C GLU A 595 4.39 -12.06 9.58
N THR A 596 5.59 -12.31 10.14
CA THR A 596 5.80 -12.38 11.60
C THR A 596 5.37 -11.12 12.33
N HIS A 597 5.64 -9.92 11.78
CA HIS A 597 5.21 -8.68 12.42
C HIS A 597 3.67 -8.52 12.46
N HIS A 598 2.93 -9.06 11.49
CA HIS A 598 1.47 -9.05 11.51
C HIS A 598 0.91 -10.02 12.56
N LEU A 599 1.53 -11.19 12.76
CA LEU A 599 1.14 -12.12 13.81
C LEU A 599 1.27 -11.52 15.21
N VAL A 600 2.31 -10.72 15.47
CA VAL A 600 2.44 -9.95 16.72
C VAL A 600 1.28 -8.96 16.90
N LEU A 601 0.93 -8.24 15.83
CA LEU A 601 -0.18 -7.28 15.86
C LEU A 601 -1.53 -7.98 16.08
N LEU A 602 -1.75 -9.13 15.45
CA LEU A 602 -2.93 -9.98 15.64
C LEU A 602 -3.00 -10.51 17.07
N GLY A 603 -1.91 -11.09 17.59
CA GLY A 603 -1.86 -11.61 18.95
C GLY A 603 -2.18 -10.52 19.98
N TYR A 604 -1.66 -9.30 19.79
CA TYR A 604 -2.02 -8.17 20.64
C TYR A 604 -3.50 -7.78 20.52
N VAL A 605 -4.07 -7.73 19.31
CA VAL A 605 -5.50 -7.42 19.10
C VAL A 605 -6.39 -8.42 19.82
N LEU A 606 -6.08 -9.72 19.72
CA LEU A 606 -6.81 -10.78 20.42
C LEU A 606 -6.65 -10.69 21.93
N ALA A 607 -5.42 -10.44 22.43
CA ALA A 607 -5.18 -10.26 23.87
C ALA A 607 -5.96 -9.07 24.45
N VAL A 608 -6.12 -7.98 23.67
CA VAL A 608 -6.96 -6.85 24.06
C VAL A 608 -8.43 -7.27 24.22
N ALA A 609 -8.93 -8.12 23.31
CA ALA A 609 -10.26 -8.73 23.42
C ALA A 609 -10.34 -9.87 24.47
N GLY A 610 -9.24 -10.26 25.10
CA GLY A 610 -9.21 -11.34 26.10
C GLY A 610 -9.04 -12.75 25.54
N TYR A 611 -8.66 -12.90 24.27
CA TYR A 611 -8.46 -14.20 23.62
C TYR A 611 -6.97 -14.51 23.41
N PHE A 612 -6.56 -15.75 23.74
CA PHE A 612 -5.17 -16.20 23.65
C PHE A 612 -5.05 -17.57 22.94
N PRO A 613 -5.22 -17.63 21.60
CA PRO A 613 -5.17 -18.91 20.89
C PRO A 613 -3.81 -19.61 21.07
N PRO A 614 -3.77 -20.84 21.62
CA PRO A 614 -2.52 -21.50 21.98
C PRO A 614 -1.52 -21.65 20.82
N ALA A 615 -2.03 -21.95 19.62
CA ALA A 615 -1.20 -22.06 18.41
C ALA A 615 -0.48 -20.74 18.11
N LEU A 616 -1.21 -19.63 18.11
CA LEU A 616 -0.67 -18.30 17.84
C LEU A 616 0.37 -17.87 18.89
N ILE A 617 0.05 -18.03 20.18
CA ILE A 617 0.94 -17.63 21.28
C ILE A 617 2.24 -18.44 21.24
N LYS A 618 2.15 -19.76 21.08
CA LYS A 618 3.34 -20.64 20.96
C LYS A 618 4.18 -20.31 19.73
N THR A 619 3.56 -19.91 18.61
CA THR A 619 4.28 -19.46 17.42
C THR A 619 5.02 -18.14 17.68
N ILE A 620 4.38 -17.13 18.26
CA ILE A 620 4.97 -15.80 18.47
C ILE A 620 6.16 -15.84 19.43
N PHE A 621 6.03 -16.58 20.55
CA PHE A 621 7.06 -16.65 21.58
C PHE A 621 8.11 -17.75 21.35
N ASN A 622 8.18 -18.28 20.12
CA ASN A 622 9.24 -19.18 19.70
C ASN A 622 10.52 -18.39 19.35
N VAL A 623 11.69 -18.90 19.76
CA VAL A 623 13.00 -18.24 19.48
C VAL A 623 13.22 -18.00 17.99
N SER A 624 12.91 -18.98 17.13
CA SER A 624 13.06 -18.84 15.68
C SER A 624 12.14 -17.78 15.09
N PHE A 625 10.93 -17.62 15.66
CA PHE A 625 10.01 -16.57 15.27
C PHE A 625 10.55 -15.19 15.64
N LEU A 626 11.04 -15.02 16.88
CA LEU A 626 11.59 -13.75 17.36
C LEU A 626 12.82 -13.33 16.56
N SER A 627 13.71 -14.28 16.20
CA SER A 627 14.84 -13.99 15.31
C SER A 627 14.40 -13.53 13.91
N LYS A 628 13.36 -14.17 13.33
CA LYS A 628 12.79 -13.73 12.04
C LYS A 628 12.13 -12.34 12.17
N LEU A 629 11.44 -12.08 13.28
CA LEU A 629 10.84 -10.78 13.55
C LEU A 629 11.90 -9.68 13.63
N ASP A 630 13.02 -9.92 14.32
CA ASP A 630 14.12 -8.96 14.41
C ASP A 630 14.69 -8.60 13.04
N ALA A 631 14.86 -9.58 12.15
CA ALA A 631 15.24 -9.34 10.77
C ALA A 631 14.21 -8.46 10.04
N GLN A 632 12.92 -8.79 10.11
CA GLN A 632 11.86 -7.97 9.49
C GLN A 632 11.87 -6.54 10.01
N LEU A 633 12.03 -6.34 11.33
CA LEU A 633 12.05 -5.02 11.93
C LEU A 633 13.11 -4.13 11.27
N GLU A 634 14.26 -4.64 10.80
CA GLU A 634 15.28 -3.81 10.17
C GLU A 634 14.81 -3.02 8.94
N VAL A 635 13.88 -3.58 8.16
CA VAL A 635 13.41 -3.01 6.88
C VAL A 635 12.08 -2.28 6.96
N LEU A 636 11.36 -2.43 8.09
CA LEU A 636 10.10 -1.74 8.32
C LEU A 636 10.31 -0.25 8.60
N SER A 637 9.29 0.55 8.28
CA SER A 637 9.27 1.98 8.65
C SER A 637 9.40 2.16 10.17
N ASP A 638 10.02 3.25 10.61
CA ASP A 638 10.22 3.51 12.04
C ASP A 638 8.91 3.52 12.84
N THR A 639 7.84 4.05 12.23
CA THR A 639 6.50 4.07 12.85
C THR A 639 5.95 2.66 13.07
N LEU A 640 6.09 1.77 12.08
CA LEU A 640 5.63 0.39 12.18
C LEU A 640 6.53 -0.42 13.11
N LYS A 641 7.86 -0.27 13.02
CA LYS A 641 8.85 -0.88 13.92
C LYS A 641 8.55 -0.59 15.39
N GLN A 642 8.31 0.69 15.72
CA GLN A 642 7.96 1.07 17.11
C GLN A 642 6.60 0.51 17.53
N ARG A 643 5.61 0.52 16.62
CA ARG A 643 4.31 -0.09 16.88
C ARG A 643 4.43 -1.58 17.19
N VAL A 644 5.15 -2.35 16.37
CA VAL A 644 5.34 -3.79 16.54
C VAL A 644 6.08 -4.10 17.83
N ARG A 645 7.18 -3.40 18.14
CA ARG A 645 7.91 -3.57 19.42
C ARG A 645 7.03 -3.27 20.64
N SER A 646 6.26 -2.19 20.57
CA SER A 646 5.33 -1.82 21.63
C SER A 646 4.23 -2.88 21.81
N ARG A 647 3.67 -3.40 20.71
CA ARG A 647 2.63 -4.43 20.76
C ARG A 647 3.17 -5.79 21.21
N LEU A 648 4.40 -6.18 20.83
CA LEU A 648 5.05 -7.39 21.34
C LEU A 648 5.22 -7.33 22.86
N MET A 649 5.72 -6.20 23.37
CA MET A 649 5.87 -5.99 24.81
C MET A 649 4.52 -6.09 25.54
N LYS A 650 3.48 -5.42 25.02
CA LYS A 650 2.14 -5.47 25.62
C LYS A 650 1.51 -6.86 25.53
N LEU A 651 1.77 -7.61 24.46
CA LEU A 651 1.33 -8.99 24.32
C LEU A 651 2.04 -9.90 25.32
N ASN A 652 3.37 -9.79 25.46
CA ASN A 652 4.12 -10.55 26.47
C ASN A 652 3.60 -10.26 27.88
N ARG A 653 3.33 -8.99 28.17
CA ARG A 653 2.70 -8.57 29.43
C ARG A 653 1.34 -9.27 29.65
N ALA A 654 0.47 -9.24 28.66
CA ALA A 654 -0.85 -9.86 28.76
C ALA A 654 -0.75 -11.37 28.97
N VAL A 655 0.11 -12.06 28.22
CA VAL A 655 0.31 -13.51 28.37
C VAL A 655 0.85 -13.86 29.76
N CYS A 656 1.83 -13.11 30.28
CA CYS A 656 2.39 -13.37 31.61
C CYS A 656 1.37 -13.20 32.75
N LEU A 657 0.41 -12.28 32.59
CA LEU A 657 -0.56 -11.94 33.63
C LEU A 657 -1.84 -12.77 33.53
N GLU A 658 -2.34 -12.99 32.31
CA GLU A 658 -3.64 -13.63 32.07
C GLU A 658 -3.51 -15.13 31.83
N CYS A 659 -2.36 -15.60 31.34
CA CYS A 659 -2.17 -16.99 30.92
C CYS A 659 -0.81 -17.58 31.40
N PRO A 660 -0.56 -17.63 32.72
CA PRO A 660 0.70 -18.14 33.29
C PRO A 660 1.01 -19.60 32.90
N GLU A 661 0.00 -20.38 32.51
CA GLU A 661 0.09 -21.76 32.02
C GLU A 661 0.90 -21.91 30.72
N PHE A 662 1.11 -20.84 29.94
CA PHE A 662 2.00 -20.90 28.78
C PHE A 662 3.48 -20.91 29.16
N HIS A 663 3.82 -20.62 30.41
CA HIS A 663 5.20 -20.58 30.92
C HIS A 663 6.14 -19.65 30.12
N ILE A 664 5.58 -18.58 29.56
CA ILE A 664 6.36 -17.56 28.85
C ILE A 664 6.88 -16.54 29.88
N PRO A 665 8.20 -16.29 29.95
CA PRO A 665 8.75 -15.32 30.89
C PRO A 665 8.52 -13.88 30.41
N TRP A 666 8.60 -12.94 31.36
CA TRP A 666 8.73 -11.52 31.04
C TRP A 666 10.17 -11.20 30.62
N PHE A 667 10.37 -10.60 29.44
CA PHE A 667 11.72 -10.28 28.91
C PHE A 667 11.88 -8.85 28.37
N HIS A 668 10.99 -7.93 28.74
CA HIS A 668 10.96 -6.55 28.22
C HIS A 668 11.41 -5.47 29.20
N GLU A 669 12.00 -5.83 30.34
CA GLU A 669 12.50 -4.90 31.37
C GLU A 669 13.41 -3.80 30.79
N HIS A 670 14.46 -4.16 30.05
CA HIS A 670 15.37 -3.18 29.43
C HIS A 670 14.67 -2.25 28.43
N TYR A 671 13.74 -2.80 27.62
CA TYR A 671 12.98 -2.01 26.65
C TYR A 671 12.07 -1.00 27.34
N CYS A 672 11.38 -1.40 28.39
CA CYS A 672 10.54 -0.51 29.20
C CYS A 672 11.38 0.59 29.85
N HIS A 673 12.52 0.26 30.46
CA HIS A 673 13.43 1.26 31.01
C HIS A 673 13.83 2.32 29.99
N HIS A 674 14.25 1.89 28.79
CA HIS A 674 14.61 2.83 27.72
C HIS A 674 13.45 3.78 27.38
N ILE A 675 12.22 3.28 27.26
CA ILE A 675 11.03 4.11 27.00
C ILE A 675 10.78 5.10 28.14
N PHE A 676 10.84 4.65 29.40
CA PHE A 676 10.59 5.53 30.55
C PHE A 676 11.63 6.64 30.68
N TYR A 677 12.92 6.35 30.48
CA TYR A 677 13.97 7.35 30.55
C TYR A 677 13.93 8.36 29.40
N THR A 678 13.55 7.93 28.20
CA THR A 678 13.38 8.82 27.03
C THR A 678 12.07 9.62 27.06
N GLY A 679 11.06 9.13 27.77
CA GLY A 679 9.71 9.70 27.84
C GLY A 679 9.42 10.57 29.06
N ARG A 680 10.41 11.01 29.85
CA ARG A 680 10.19 11.82 31.06
C ARG A 680 9.27 13.02 30.77
N SER A 681 8.01 12.89 31.18
CA SER A 681 7.04 13.97 31.15
C SER A 681 7.46 15.04 32.16
N ARG A 682 7.44 16.31 31.74
CA ARG A 682 7.33 17.42 32.69
C ARG A 682 6.18 17.13 33.64
N ILE A 683 6.35 17.46 34.91
CA ILE A 683 5.36 17.18 35.94
C ILE A 683 4.05 17.86 35.53
N ASN A 684 2.98 17.07 35.37
CA ASN A 684 1.67 17.59 35.02
C ASN A 684 1.10 18.37 36.23
N PRO A 685 0.74 19.66 36.08
CA PRO A 685 0.13 20.44 37.17
C PRO A 685 -1.12 19.78 37.76
N LEU A 686 -1.91 19.08 36.93
CA LEU A 686 -3.08 18.33 37.37
C LEU A 686 -2.71 17.20 38.33
N ARG A 687 -1.64 16.45 38.03
CA ARG A 687 -1.14 15.38 38.93
C ARG A 687 -0.69 15.99 40.27
N GLN A 688 -0.03 17.14 40.27
CA GLN A 688 0.36 17.82 41.52
C GLN A 688 -0.85 18.27 42.34
N HIS A 689 -1.88 18.82 41.70
CA HIS A 689 -3.09 19.25 42.37
C HIS A 689 -3.84 18.05 42.99
N ILE A 690 -4.00 16.97 42.22
CA ILE A 690 -4.63 15.73 42.72
C ILE A 690 -3.81 15.10 43.84
N HIS A 691 -2.48 15.12 43.77
CA HIS A 691 -1.63 14.67 44.86
C HIS A 691 -1.87 15.45 46.17
N LYS A 692 -2.03 16.77 46.10
CA LYS A 692 -2.36 17.61 47.26
C LYS A 692 -3.73 17.26 47.84
N MET A 693 -4.74 17.12 46.99
CA MET A 693 -6.08 16.70 47.43
C MET A 693 -6.07 15.31 48.07
N LEU A 694 -5.35 14.35 47.50
CA LEU A 694 -5.19 13.02 48.09
C LEU A 694 -4.47 13.08 49.43
N ALA A 695 -3.45 13.91 49.58
CA ALA A 695 -2.76 14.12 50.84
C ALA A 695 -3.71 14.72 51.91
N GLU A 696 -4.59 15.66 51.54
CA GLU A 696 -5.60 16.21 52.44
C GLU A 696 -6.64 15.14 52.85
N ILE A 697 -7.15 14.37 51.89
CA ILE A 697 -8.15 13.32 52.14
C ILE A 697 -7.60 12.19 53.02
N LEU A 698 -6.35 11.77 52.78
CA LEU A 698 -5.73 10.64 53.48
C LEU A 698 -5.02 11.06 54.77
N GLY A 699 -4.95 12.36 55.10
CA GLY A 699 -4.31 12.86 56.31
C GLY A 699 -2.77 12.95 56.22
N GLY A 700 -2.22 13.06 55.02
CA GLY A 700 -0.81 13.39 54.74
C GLY A 700 -0.25 12.75 53.47
N SER A 701 0.84 13.30 52.94
CA SER A 701 1.47 12.83 51.69
C SER A 701 2.19 11.48 51.84
N HIS A 702 2.52 11.07 53.06
CA HIS A 702 3.18 9.79 53.39
C HIS A 702 2.27 8.55 53.21
N TYR A 703 1.00 8.76 52.85
CA TYR A 703 0.01 7.71 52.53
C TYR A 703 -0.17 7.46 51.03
N THR A 704 0.50 8.23 50.17
CA THR A 704 0.37 8.11 48.71
C THR A 704 1.73 8.01 48.04
N ARG A 705 1.88 7.11 47.07
CA ARG A 705 3.02 7.07 46.15
C ARG A 705 2.58 7.57 44.78
N VAL A 706 3.44 8.31 44.10
CA VAL A 706 3.15 8.92 42.79
C VAL A 706 3.97 8.23 41.71
N SER A 707 3.38 8.01 40.52
CA SER A 707 4.04 7.42 39.36
C SER A 707 4.71 6.07 39.66
N VAL A 708 3.98 5.16 40.32
CA VAL A 708 4.49 3.84 40.71
C VAL A 708 4.57 2.94 39.48
N LEU A 709 5.67 2.20 39.35
CA LEU A 709 5.83 1.18 38.33
C LEU A 709 5.58 -0.21 38.92
N THR A 710 4.64 -0.95 38.34
CA THR A 710 4.43 -2.37 38.65
C THR A 710 5.59 -3.22 38.11
N PRO A 711 5.76 -4.50 38.53
CA PRO A 711 6.78 -5.42 38.01
C PRO A 711 6.73 -5.62 36.48
N TYR A 712 5.54 -5.50 35.89
CA TYR A 712 5.34 -5.58 34.44
C TYR A 712 5.29 -4.21 33.76
N TYR A 713 5.76 -3.14 34.42
CA TYR A 713 5.91 -1.80 33.86
C TYR A 713 4.60 -1.13 33.40
N TYR A 714 3.49 -1.35 34.12
CA TYR A 714 2.42 -0.36 34.19
C TYR A 714 2.82 0.81 35.06
N GLU A 715 2.58 2.03 34.57
CA GLU A 715 2.65 3.26 35.37
C GLU A 715 1.29 3.50 36.02
N ILE A 716 1.27 3.59 37.35
CA ILE A 716 0.12 3.96 38.16
C ILE A 716 0.31 5.42 38.57
N ASP A 717 -0.69 6.28 38.33
CA ASP A 717 -0.57 7.71 38.67
C ASP A 717 -0.41 7.91 40.18
N PHE A 718 -1.28 7.26 40.98
CA PHE A 718 -1.19 7.26 42.43
C PHE A 718 -1.49 5.89 43.02
N GLU A 719 -0.71 5.48 44.01
CA GLU A 719 -0.93 4.26 44.78
C GLU A 719 -1.15 4.62 46.26
N CYS A 720 -2.15 4.01 46.89
CA CYS A 720 -2.34 4.06 48.34
C CYS A 720 -2.77 2.68 48.89
N ILE A 721 -2.59 2.46 50.20
CA ILE A 721 -2.98 1.21 50.86
C ILE A 721 -3.98 1.56 51.96
N LEU A 722 -5.13 0.89 51.96
CA LEU A 722 -6.13 1.01 53.03
C LEU A 722 -6.19 -0.27 53.85
N ASP A 723 -6.36 -0.17 55.16
CA ASP A 723 -6.59 -1.31 56.05
C ASP A 723 -8.04 -1.85 55.93
N LYS A 724 -8.35 -2.89 56.71
CA LYS A 724 -9.70 -3.49 56.78
C LYS A 724 -10.82 -2.51 57.20
N ASN A 725 -10.45 -1.42 57.88
CA ASN A 725 -11.36 -0.35 58.33
C ASN A 725 -11.36 0.85 57.38
N LYS A 726 -10.76 0.73 56.19
CA LYS A 726 -10.57 1.78 55.19
C LYS A 726 -9.70 2.96 55.66
N LYS A 727 -8.84 2.76 56.66
CA LYS A 727 -7.86 3.76 57.10
C LYS A 727 -6.57 3.63 56.28
N PRO A 728 -5.95 4.75 55.87
CA PRO A 728 -4.72 4.71 55.09
C PRO A 728 -3.52 4.22 55.91
N LEU A 729 -2.68 3.39 55.30
CA LEU A 729 -1.44 2.87 55.88
C LEU A 729 -0.23 3.65 55.36
N SER A 730 0.63 4.10 56.26
CA SER A 730 1.79 4.90 55.89
C SER A 730 2.89 4.06 55.25
N TYR A 731 3.45 4.58 54.16
CA TYR A 731 4.65 4.02 53.54
C TYR A 731 5.93 4.28 54.37
N MET A 732 5.95 5.29 55.25
CA MET A 732 7.10 5.61 56.11
C MET A 732 7.37 4.53 57.17
N ALA A 733 6.32 3.89 57.70
CA ALA A 733 6.45 2.81 58.69
C ALA A 733 7.08 1.53 58.10
N GLN A 734 7.15 1.41 56.76
CA GLN A 734 7.75 0.26 56.06
C GLN A 734 9.24 0.50 55.69
N ASN A 735 9.73 1.74 55.82
CA ASN A 735 11.04 2.21 55.32
C ASN A 735 12.03 2.63 56.43
N ILE A 736 11.82 2.23 57.69
CA ILE A 736 12.77 2.50 58.78
C ILE A 736 13.98 1.55 58.69
N LEU A 737 14.80 1.70 57.64
CA LEU A 737 16.23 1.35 57.65
C LEU A 737 17.01 1.90 56.43
N LEU A 738 16.90 3.17 56.06
CA LEU A 738 17.94 3.80 55.24
C LEU A 738 18.05 5.29 55.56
N GLY A 739 19.16 5.65 56.19
CA GLY A 739 19.43 6.95 56.76
C GLY A 739 19.62 8.07 55.72
N ALA A 740 19.17 9.25 56.14
CA ALA A 740 19.67 10.58 55.86
C ALA A 740 20.58 10.77 54.62
N LEU A 741 20.01 11.36 53.57
CA LEU A 741 20.71 12.36 52.76
C LEU A 741 19.69 13.29 52.08
N GLU A 742 19.79 14.56 52.43
CA GLU A 742 19.06 15.68 51.86
C GLU A 742 19.34 15.79 50.36
N GLY A 743 18.27 15.98 49.59
CA GLY A 743 18.32 16.20 48.15
C GLY A 743 17.09 15.59 47.50
N ILE A 744 16.18 16.44 47.03
CA ILE A 744 14.95 16.05 46.33
C ILE A 744 15.32 15.36 45.01
N HIS A 745 15.58 14.06 45.08
CA HIS A 745 15.81 13.17 43.95
C HIS A 745 14.80 12.03 44.07
N TRP A 746 13.68 12.14 43.36
CA TRP A 746 12.64 11.11 43.28
C TRP A 746 13.19 9.89 42.51
N ARG A 747 13.93 9.02 43.19
CA ARG A 747 14.40 7.74 42.64
C ARG A 747 13.21 6.78 42.53
N CYS A 748 12.98 6.26 41.32
CA CYS A 748 12.17 5.06 41.11
C CYS A 748 12.98 3.85 41.57
N ASP A 749 12.86 3.47 42.84
CA ASP A 749 13.41 2.21 43.31
C ASP A 749 12.52 1.05 42.84
N ILE A 750 12.97 0.32 41.82
CA ILE A 750 12.43 -1.00 41.43
C ILE A 750 12.95 -2.10 42.38
N LYS A 751 13.58 -1.73 43.51
CA LYS A 751 14.13 -2.70 44.44
C LYS A 751 13.06 -3.23 45.40
N VAL A 752 12.52 -4.40 45.07
CA VAL A 752 12.25 -5.50 46.02
C VAL A 752 11.42 -5.12 47.28
N GLU A 753 10.37 -4.29 47.16
CA GLU A 753 9.47 -4.01 48.30
C GLU A 753 8.08 -4.68 48.19
N GLU A 754 7.72 -5.25 47.03
CA GLU A 754 6.38 -5.83 46.82
C GLU A 754 6.21 -7.28 47.31
N ARG A 755 7.27 -7.91 47.83
CA ARG A 755 7.14 -9.24 48.47
C ARG A 755 6.70 -9.18 49.94
N LYS A 756 6.45 -7.99 50.50
CA LYS A 756 5.80 -7.89 51.82
C LYS A 756 4.29 -8.07 51.61
N ALA A 757 3.77 -9.21 52.07
CA ALA A 757 2.33 -9.44 52.11
C ALA A 757 1.63 -8.27 52.81
N LEU A 758 0.59 -7.74 52.20
CA LEU A 758 -0.23 -6.71 52.82
C LEU A 758 -0.80 -7.25 54.15
N PRO A 759 -0.99 -6.40 55.17
CA PRO A 759 -1.67 -6.81 56.39
C PRO A 759 -3.02 -7.49 56.07
N PRO A 760 -3.46 -8.51 56.81
CA PRO A 760 -4.71 -9.21 56.55
C PRO A 760 -5.90 -8.23 56.45
N GLY A 761 -6.59 -8.26 55.32
CA GLY A 761 -7.73 -7.37 55.02
C GLY A 761 -7.35 -5.98 54.50
N ALA A 762 -6.08 -5.67 54.30
CA ALA A 762 -5.65 -4.44 53.64
C ALA A 762 -5.73 -4.55 52.11
N GLN A 763 -6.06 -3.45 51.45
CA GLN A 763 -6.27 -3.34 50.01
C GLN A 763 -5.35 -2.29 49.42
N ARG A 764 -4.63 -2.65 48.35
CA ARG A 764 -3.84 -1.72 47.56
C ARG A 764 -4.73 -1.07 46.50
N ILE A 765 -4.71 0.25 46.41
CA ILE A 765 -5.53 1.03 45.48
C ILE A 765 -4.61 1.65 44.44
N ALA A 766 -4.96 1.46 43.17
CA ALA A 766 -4.36 2.17 42.05
C ALA A 766 -5.36 3.24 41.59
N LEU A 767 -5.02 4.51 41.77
CA LEU A 767 -5.80 5.61 41.23
C LEU A 767 -5.19 6.03 39.89
N GLU A 768 -5.96 5.86 38.82
CA GLU A 768 -5.57 6.19 37.45
C GLU A 768 -6.29 7.44 36.95
N LEU A 769 -5.53 8.36 36.37
CA LEU A 769 -6.07 9.54 35.70
C LEU A 769 -6.20 9.24 34.21
N LEU A 770 -7.44 9.17 33.73
CA LEU A 770 -7.73 8.88 32.35
C LEU A 770 -7.94 10.17 31.56
N ASP A 771 -7.18 10.32 30.48
CA ASP A 771 -7.36 11.40 29.52
C ASP A 771 -8.51 11.10 28.54
N SER A 772 -8.89 12.08 27.73
CA SER A 772 -9.92 11.92 26.70
C SER A 772 -9.60 10.85 25.65
N LYS A 773 -8.34 10.40 25.54
CA LYS A 773 -7.94 9.37 24.58
C LYS A 773 -8.26 7.96 25.08
N ALA A 774 -8.41 7.77 26.40
CA ALA A 774 -8.83 6.53 27.02
C ALA A 774 -10.29 6.15 26.69
N PHE A 775 -11.11 7.14 26.30
CA PHE A 775 -12.53 6.97 26.03
C PHE A 775 -12.88 7.05 24.53
N ILE A 776 -13.95 6.36 24.14
CA ILE A 776 -14.55 6.52 22.81
C ILE A 776 -15.11 7.95 22.65
N LYS A 777 -14.92 8.56 21.48
CA LYS A 777 -15.21 9.99 21.28
C LYS A 777 -16.72 10.24 21.37
N GLY A 778 -17.13 10.98 22.40
CA GLY A 778 -18.54 11.29 22.70
C GLY A 778 -19.21 10.31 23.68
N SER A 779 -18.44 9.50 24.40
CA SER A 779 -18.97 8.58 25.43
C SER A 779 -17.98 8.40 26.58
N HIS A 780 -18.46 7.89 27.72
CA HIS A 780 -17.60 7.45 28.85
C HIS A 780 -17.15 5.99 28.73
N HIS A 781 -17.33 5.36 27.55
CA HIS A 781 -16.92 3.98 27.32
C HIS A 781 -15.40 3.89 27.13
N LEU A 782 -14.75 3.03 27.91
CA LEU A 782 -13.30 2.80 27.84
C LEU A 782 -12.93 2.05 26.57
N LYS A 783 -11.82 2.45 25.94
CA LYS A 783 -11.19 1.70 24.85
C LYS A 783 -10.49 0.46 25.39
N GLY A 784 -10.23 -0.49 24.49
CA GLY A 784 -9.66 -1.78 24.88
C GLY A 784 -8.32 -1.65 25.58
N GLU A 785 -7.46 -0.73 25.15
CA GLU A 785 -6.14 -0.55 25.79
C GLU A 785 -6.24 -0.08 27.26
N ALA A 786 -7.20 0.81 27.57
CA ALA A 786 -7.44 1.26 28.94
C ALA A 786 -8.13 0.17 29.77
N ALA A 787 -9.06 -0.57 29.17
CA ALA A 787 -9.72 -1.71 29.80
C ALA A 787 -8.74 -2.83 30.19
N VAL A 788 -7.78 -3.16 29.31
CA VAL A 788 -6.73 -4.15 29.58
C VAL A 788 -5.84 -3.72 30.73
N LYS A 789 -5.42 -2.44 30.78
CA LYS A 789 -4.63 -1.92 31.90
C LYS A 789 -5.36 -2.09 33.24
N LYS A 790 -6.65 -1.74 33.28
CA LYS A 790 -7.49 -1.95 34.47
C LYS A 790 -7.52 -3.42 34.87
N ARG A 791 -7.85 -4.33 33.94
CA ARG A 791 -7.91 -5.78 34.16
C ARG A 791 -6.60 -6.33 34.72
N HIS A 792 -5.46 -5.91 34.15
CA HIS A 792 -4.14 -6.36 34.58
C HIS A 792 -3.74 -5.84 35.96
N LEU A 793 -4.06 -4.59 36.28
CA LEU A 793 -3.84 -4.06 37.63
C LEU A 793 -4.69 -4.81 38.67
N GLU A 794 -5.93 -5.15 38.33
CA GLU A 794 -6.80 -5.98 39.19
C GLU A 794 -6.21 -7.37 39.42
N MET A 795 -5.66 -8.02 38.38
CA MET A 795 -4.94 -9.29 38.50
C MET A 795 -3.68 -9.20 39.36
N LEU A 796 -3.00 -8.04 39.36
CA LEU A 796 -1.85 -7.76 40.23
C LEU A 796 -2.25 -7.47 41.69
N GLY A 797 -3.54 -7.57 42.03
CA GLY A 797 -4.05 -7.39 43.39
C GLY A 797 -4.41 -5.95 43.75
N TYR A 798 -4.48 -5.05 42.76
CA TYR A 798 -4.93 -3.67 42.97
C TYR A 798 -6.45 -3.56 42.88
N ARG A 799 -7.03 -2.65 43.66
CA ARG A 799 -8.33 -2.06 43.35
C ARG A 799 -8.13 -0.81 42.54
N VAL A 800 -8.60 -0.84 41.29
CA VAL A 800 -8.42 0.29 40.37
C VAL A 800 -9.55 1.30 40.53
N ILE A 801 -9.21 2.56 40.75
CA ILE A 801 -10.12 3.70 40.75
C ILE A 801 -9.72 4.59 39.58
N GLN A 802 -10.58 4.71 38.59
CA GLN A 802 -10.31 5.52 37.41
C GLN A 802 -11.05 6.85 37.53
N VAL A 803 -10.31 7.94 37.45
CA VAL A 803 -10.85 9.30 37.48
C VAL A 803 -10.68 9.90 36.09
N SER A 804 -11.79 10.30 35.49
CA SER A 804 -11.76 11.05 34.22
C SER A 804 -11.19 12.44 34.45
N SER A 805 -10.28 12.88 33.58
CA SER A 805 -9.80 14.25 33.58
C SER A 805 -10.72 15.22 32.81
N GLN A 806 -11.88 14.75 32.34
CA GLN A 806 -12.91 15.55 31.65
C GLN A 806 -13.89 16.17 32.62
#